data_AF-A0A327QR47-F1
#
_entry.id   AF-A0A327QR47-F1
#
_cell.length_a   1.000
_cell.length_b   1.000
_cell.length_c   1.000
_cell.angle_alpha   90.00
_cell.angle_beta   90.00
_cell.angle_gamma   90.00
#
_symmetry.space_group_name_H-M   'P 1'
#
loop_
_entity.id
_entity.type
_entity.pdbx_description
1 polymer ?
#
loop_
_entity_poly.entity_id
_entity_poly.type
_entity_poly.pdbx_seq_one_letter_code
_entity_poly.pdbx_strand_id
1 'polypeptide(L)'
;MRNGLRAFFIHFFVTVFFVIVALAYFHPVLQGKVIEQSDIVQFTGMAKEQNDFRKKTGEEPYWTNGAFGGMPTYQLGAYYPHDYVKKLDRIIRFLPRPADYLFIYLIGFYILLSCLKVDYKLAVLGALAFGFSTYMIIILGVGHNAKAHAIGYMPMLLGGIILVFRKKYLWGFLLTAIAMALEVGANHYQMTYYFMLLVLILGVVYLVDAIKKKKMKHFGISVGILIFAVLLGIAANTTSLMATKEYADWSTRGKSDLTITANGEPKESGSGLDREYITQFSYGIVESLNLFVPRLFGGSGGEDLGADSKTYTFLTENGISRTKALDFTSALPLYWGDQPIVAAPAYIGAVVFFLFVLGLFLVKGKAKWWLLVGTIMALLLSWGKNFGLLTDVMIDYFPLYNKFRAVSSIQVILELCAPVLAILALVQLFDPAEDTSKKLKDLKLTIFITLGIGVLLYLVKGMFSFTGQSDETYRQYYGDDIVSLIMADRKAVYNADIFRSLIYVILAGLVIWFYLKNKLKQNLVIVLLGVLVVFDLVGVAKRYVNEDDFVAQRRMLEPFQETDMDRQIAQDTTVFRVYDPSEIGGGGRTAYFHQSIWGYHAAKPAGIQELFDFHISKNNVRVLSMLNVKYVVQQDEEGRSYPALNPDANGNAWFIDELVPVYNANDEIMALNTLDVKHKAVFNKSKFENIKELNFKTDSTASIKLVEYKPNHLTYSSNNANPGIAVFSEMYYPHGWNAYIDGNLKEHFEVNYVLRALEIPAGKHKIEFKFEPSLIRVGGNITMASSIILVLVFFFGIGHAFWVSRKKPTA
;
A
#
# COMPACT_ATOMS: atom_id res chain seq x y z
N MET A 1 -18.22 28.33 -9.80
CA MET A 1 -19.30 27.35 -9.66
C MET A 1 -20.60 28.09 -9.88
N ARG A 2 -21.62 27.43 -10.46
CA ARG A 2 -22.98 27.98 -10.45
C ARG A 2 -23.42 28.01 -8.99
N ASN A 3 -23.85 29.17 -8.49
CA ASN A 3 -24.28 29.31 -7.10
C ASN A 3 -25.80 29.10 -7.04
N GLY A 4 -26.30 28.43 -6.00
CA GLY A 4 -27.74 28.28 -5.73
C GLY A 4 -28.21 26.84 -5.57
N LEU A 5 -29.48 26.69 -5.14
CA LEU A 5 -30.14 25.42 -4.80
C LEU A 5 -30.02 24.35 -5.91
N ARG A 6 -30.15 24.77 -7.18
CA ARG A 6 -30.04 23.87 -8.34
C ARG A 6 -28.66 23.22 -8.44
N ALA A 7 -27.58 23.96 -8.17
CA ALA A 7 -26.23 23.40 -8.22
C ALA A 7 -26.02 22.41 -7.08
N PHE A 8 -26.52 22.72 -5.89
CA PHE A 8 -26.52 21.80 -4.75
C PHE A 8 -27.21 20.48 -5.09
N PHE A 9 -28.44 20.53 -5.62
CA PHE A 9 -29.17 19.32 -6.00
C PHE A 9 -28.46 18.51 -7.10
N ILE A 10 -27.87 19.16 -8.10
CA ILE A 10 -27.09 18.46 -9.14
C ILE A 10 -25.95 17.66 -8.50
N HIS A 11 -25.14 18.30 -7.65
CA HIS A 11 -24.01 17.64 -7.01
C HIS A 11 -24.47 16.56 -6.03
N PHE A 12 -25.53 16.80 -5.27
CA PHE A 12 -26.15 15.82 -4.37
C PHE A 12 -26.59 14.56 -5.12
N PHE A 13 -27.36 14.69 -6.20
CA PHE A 13 -27.81 13.53 -6.98
C PHE A 13 -26.67 12.81 -7.69
N VAL A 14 -25.61 13.52 -8.10
CA VAL A 14 -24.39 12.87 -8.60
C VAL A 14 -23.70 12.06 -7.51
N THR A 15 -23.59 12.59 -6.29
CA THR A 15 -23.04 11.83 -5.16
C THR A 15 -23.88 10.59 -4.84
N VAL A 16 -25.21 10.72 -4.81
CA VAL A 16 -26.13 9.57 -4.63
C VAL A 16 -25.96 8.55 -5.76
N PHE A 17 -25.82 9.00 -7.01
CA PHE A 17 -25.54 8.11 -8.13
C PHE A 17 -24.24 7.33 -7.94
N PHE A 18 -23.16 7.96 -7.49
CA PHE A 18 -21.90 7.25 -7.21
C PHE A 18 -22.01 6.24 -6.06
N VAL A 19 -22.81 6.53 -5.03
CA VAL A 19 -23.13 5.54 -3.98
C VAL A 19 -23.81 4.32 -4.58
N ILE A 20 -24.82 4.53 -5.42
CA ILE A 20 -25.55 3.44 -6.08
C ILE A 20 -24.61 2.63 -6.97
N VAL A 21 -23.77 3.30 -7.78
CA VAL A 21 -22.82 2.64 -8.68
C VAL A 21 -21.81 1.79 -7.90
N ALA A 22 -21.24 2.32 -6.80
CA ALA A 22 -20.26 1.60 -6.00
C ALA A 22 -20.87 0.37 -5.32
N LEU A 23 -22.07 0.52 -4.74
CA LEU A 23 -22.80 -0.58 -4.11
C LEU A 23 -23.32 -1.61 -5.13
N ALA A 24 -23.71 -1.18 -6.33
CA ALA A 24 -24.15 -2.11 -7.38
C ALA A 24 -23.00 -2.98 -7.90
N TYR A 25 -21.80 -2.41 -8.03
CA TYR A 25 -20.61 -3.17 -8.44
C TYR A 25 -20.21 -4.18 -7.36
N PHE A 26 -20.15 -3.74 -6.10
CA PHE A 26 -19.79 -4.59 -4.95
C PHE A 26 -21.02 -5.02 -4.14
N HIS A 27 -22.10 -5.41 -4.81
CA HIS A 27 -23.35 -5.72 -4.13
C HIS A 27 -23.29 -6.84 -3.06
N PRO A 28 -22.33 -7.79 -3.04
CA PRO A 28 -22.20 -8.73 -1.93
C PRO A 28 -22.00 -8.04 -0.57
N VAL A 29 -21.50 -6.79 -0.53
CA VAL A 29 -21.38 -6.04 0.73
C VAL A 29 -22.73 -5.72 1.37
N LEU A 30 -23.81 -5.67 0.58
CA LEU A 30 -25.17 -5.48 1.09
C LEU A 30 -25.70 -6.73 1.80
N GLN A 31 -25.05 -7.88 1.58
CA GLN A 31 -25.37 -9.16 2.22
C GLN A 31 -24.52 -9.40 3.49
N GLY A 32 -23.73 -8.41 3.93
CA GLY A 32 -22.79 -8.58 5.05
C GLY A 32 -21.56 -9.43 4.70
N LYS A 33 -21.28 -9.63 3.41
CA LYS A 33 -20.05 -10.25 2.93
C LYS A 33 -18.93 -9.21 2.76
N VAL A 34 -17.69 -9.67 2.83
CA VAL A 34 -16.47 -8.86 2.66
C VAL A 34 -15.50 -9.62 1.75
N ILE A 35 -14.60 -8.92 1.06
CA ILE A 35 -13.56 -9.59 0.26
C ILE A 35 -12.59 -10.31 1.19
N GLU A 36 -12.26 -11.56 0.87
CA GLU A 36 -11.20 -12.30 1.56
C GLU A 36 -9.83 -11.75 1.17
N GLN A 37 -9.08 -11.22 2.14
CA GLN A 37 -7.77 -10.62 1.91
C GLN A 37 -6.75 -11.22 2.87
N SER A 38 -5.83 -12.03 2.35
CA SER A 38 -4.82 -12.75 3.12
C SER A 38 -4.00 -11.80 4.02
N ASP A 39 -3.61 -10.63 3.50
CA ASP A 39 -2.88 -9.61 4.27
C ASP A 39 -3.66 -9.13 5.50
N ILE A 40 -4.99 -8.96 5.39
CA ILE A 40 -5.83 -8.55 6.52
C ILE A 40 -5.95 -9.67 7.53
N VAL A 41 -6.05 -10.92 7.08
CA VAL A 41 -6.08 -12.10 7.96
C VAL A 41 -4.82 -12.15 8.83
N GLN A 42 -3.64 -12.08 8.20
CA GLN A 42 -2.36 -12.13 8.93
C GLN A 42 -2.17 -10.91 9.84
N PHE A 43 -2.53 -9.71 9.36
CA PHE A 43 -2.50 -8.49 10.16
C PHE A 43 -3.42 -8.57 11.40
N THR A 44 -4.59 -9.21 11.28
CA THR A 44 -5.52 -9.39 12.40
C THR A 44 -4.91 -10.25 13.50
N GLY A 45 -4.11 -11.25 13.11
CA GLY A 45 -3.22 -12.00 13.99
C GLY A 45 -2.31 -11.12 14.83
N MET A 46 -1.45 -10.38 14.12
CA MET A 46 -0.47 -9.46 14.71
C MET A 46 -1.07 -8.40 15.63
N ALA A 47 -2.27 -7.94 15.30
CA ALA A 47 -2.96 -6.87 15.99
C ALA A 47 -3.78 -7.34 17.19
N LYS A 48 -3.84 -8.64 17.50
CA LYS A 48 -4.76 -9.18 18.50
C LYS A 48 -4.52 -8.61 19.91
N GLU A 49 -3.28 -8.68 20.40
CA GLU A 49 -2.93 -8.24 21.76
C GLU A 49 -3.27 -6.77 22.00
N GLN A 50 -2.85 -5.87 21.11
CA GLN A 50 -3.15 -4.45 21.23
C GLN A 50 -4.66 -4.16 21.16
N ASN A 51 -5.42 -4.91 20.35
CA ASN A 51 -6.85 -4.68 20.17
C ASN A 51 -7.62 -5.16 21.40
N ASP A 52 -7.22 -6.29 21.98
CA ASP A 52 -7.79 -6.81 23.22
C ASP A 52 -7.44 -5.92 24.40
N PHE A 53 -6.21 -5.43 24.50
CA PHE A 53 -5.80 -4.46 25.52
C PHE A 53 -6.66 -3.21 25.42
N ARG A 54 -6.77 -2.60 24.23
CA ARG A 54 -7.60 -1.41 23.99
C ARG A 54 -9.06 -1.64 24.37
N LYS A 55 -9.63 -2.81 24.06
CA LYS A 55 -11.02 -3.17 24.43
C LYS A 55 -11.21 -3.29 25.94
N LYS A 56 -10.21 -3.81 26.67
CA LYS A 56 -10.27 -4.04 28.12
C LYS A 56 -10.01 -2.78 28.94
N THR A 57 -9.05 -1.96 28.54
CA THR A 57 -8.56 -0.81 29.35
C THR A 57 -9.06 0.55 28.83
N GLY A 58 -9.41 0.65 27.56
CA GLY A 58 -9.67 1.93 26.88
C GLY A 58 -8.41 2.72 26.54
N GLU A 59 -7.22 2.19 26.83
CA GLU A 59 -5.92 2.82 26.57
C GLU A 59 -5.26 2.29 25.30
N GLU A 60 -4.44 3.12 24.66
CA GLU A 60 -3.62 2.73 23.51
C GLU A 60 -2.23 2.31 23.98
N PRO A 61 -1.79 1.05 23.76
CA PRO A 61 -0.55 0.56 24.36
C PRO A 61 0.73 1.02 23.64
N TYR A 62 0.64 1.43 22.37
CA TYR A 62 1.77 1.76 21.48
C TYR A 62 2.89 0.69 21.35
N TRP A 63 2.80 -0.43 22.07
CA TRP A 63 3.71 -1.57 22.06
C TRP A 63 2.91 -2.88 22.16
N THR A 64 3.45 -3.96 21.58
CA THR A 64 2.90 -5.33 21.62
C THR A 64 4.04 -6.34 21.73
N ASN A 65 3.88 -7.38 22.55
CA ASN A 65 4.72 -8.58 22.55
C ASN A 65 4.05 -9.76 21.83
N GLY A 66 2.83 -9.58 21.31
CA GLY A 66 2.14 -10.61 20.54
C GLY A 66 2.96 -11.14 19.35
N ALA A 67 3.87 -10.34 18.79
CA ALA A 67 4.67 -10.74 17.64
C ALA A 67 6.10 -10.17 17.65
N PHE A 68 7.00 -10.84 16.92
CA PHE A 68 8.43 -10.50 16.81
C PHE A 68 9.17 -10.35 18.15
N GLY A 69 8.64 -10.96 19.21
CA GLY A 69 9.15 -10.84 20.58
C GLY A 69 8.88 -9.49 21.26
N GLY A 70 8.36 -8.51 20.53
CA GLY A 70 8.18 -7.14 21.00
C GLY A 70 8.37 -6.12 19.87
N MET A 71 7.37 -5.28 19.60
CA MET A 71 7.50 -4.17 18.67
C MET A 71 6.52 -3.01 18.96
N PRO A 72 6.84 -1.78 18.53
CA PRO A 72 5.87 -0.69 18.54
C PRO A 72 4.65 -0.98 17.66
N THR A 73 3.45 -0.61 18.12
CA THR A 73 2.20 -0.81 17.35
C THR A 73 1.95 0.28 16.30
N TYR A 74 2.93 1.17 16.06
CA TYR A 74 2.80 2.31 15.16
C TYR A 74 2.33 1.93 13.75
N GLN A 75 2.77 0.78 13.24
CA GLN A 75 2.34 0.22 11.94
C GLN A 75 1.24 -0.86 12.06
N LEU A 76 0.80 -1.18 13.28
CA LEU A 76 -0.28 -2.12 13.55
C LEU A 76 -1.64 -1.43 13.73
N GLY A 77 -1.78 -0.19 13.25
CA GLY A 77 -3.05 0.54 13.29
C GLY A 77 -3.33 1.24 14.60
N ALA A 78 -2.27 1.64 15.33
CA ALA A 78 -2.36 2.43 16.55
C ALA A 78 -3.26 3.68 16.40
N TYR A 79 -3.92 4.06 17.50
CA TYR A 79 -4.74 5.26 17.55
C TYR A 79 -3.93 6.43 18.13
N TYR A 80 -3.73 7.47 17.33
CA TYR A 80 -3.00 8.66 17.75
C TYR A 80 -3.94 9.73 18.32
N PRO A 81 -3.49 10.53 19.30
CA PRO A 81 -4.25 11.67 19.79
C PRO A 81 -4.45 12.69 18.66
N HIS A 82 -5.61 13.35 18.67
CA HIS A 82 -5.95 14.42 17.72
C HIS A 82 -5.92 14.00 16.24
N ASP A 83 -6.07 12.72 15.91
CA ASP A 83 -6.12 12.23 14.54
C ASP A 83 -7.46 12.58 13.85
N TYR A 84 -7.65 13.87 13.59
CA TYR A 84 -8.85 14.42 12.95
C TYR A 84 -8.91 14.07 11.46
N VAL A 85 -7.76 13.87 10.82
CA VAL A 85 -7.66 13.46 9.41
C VAL A 85 -8.27 12.07 9.22
N LYS A 86 -7.93 11.09 10.08
CA LYS A 86 -8.52 9.75 10.04
C LYS A 86 -10.02 9.75 10.36
N LYS A 87 -10.49 10.68 11.20
CA LYS A 87 -11.93 10.86 11.43
C LYS A 87 -12.64 11.41 10.19
N LEU A 88 -12.07 12.44 9.55
CA LEU A 88 -12.60 13.00 8.31
C LEU A 88 -12.63 11.94 7.20
N ASP A 89 -11.55 11.16 7.08
CA ASP A 89 -11.48 10.04 6.15
C ASP A 89 -12.61 9.03 6.36
N ARG A 90 -12.87 8.60 7.60
CA ARG A 90 -13.98 7.68 7.92
C ARG A 90 -15.36 8.26 7.61
N ILE A 91 -15.54 9.58 7.74
CA ILE A 91 -16.79 10.25 7.37
C ILE A 91 -16.99 10.23 5.84
N ILE A 92 -15.92 10.42 5.07
CA ILE A 92 -15.95 10.33 3.60
C ILE A 92 -16.21 8.89 3.17
N ARG A 93 -15.60 7.91 3.86
CA ARG A 93 -15.70 6.47 3.62
C ARG A 93 -16.81 5.80 4.42
N PHE A 94 -18.04 6.30 4.27
CA PHE A 94 -19.20 5.80 5.00
C PHE A 94 -19.79 4.49 4.44
N LEU A 95 -19.37 4.06 3.25
CA LEU A 95 -19.82 2.81 2.63
C LEU A 95 -19.04 1.59 3.16
N PRO A 96 -19.58 0.37 3.02
CA PRO A 96 -18.82 -0.84 3.35
C PRO A 96 -17.64 -1.01 2.38
N ARG A 97 -16.54 -1.58 2.87
CA ARG A 97 -15.40 -1.92 2.00
C ARG A 97 -15.73 -3.10 1.10
N PRO A 98 -15.31 -3.09 -0.18
CA PRO A 98 -14.47 -2.08 -0.85
C PRO A 98 -15.26 -0.97 -1.59
N ALA A 99 -16.59 -0.89 -1.42
CA ALA A 99 -17.42 0.11 -2.10
C ALA A 99 -17.08 1.56 -1.69
N ASP A 100 -16.54 1.78 -0.49
CA ASP A 100 -16.01 3.07 -0.05
C ASP A 100 -14.86 3.58 -0.93
N TYR A 101 -13.93 2.72 -1.32
CA TYR A 101 -12.79 3.11 -2.17
C TYR A 101 -13.24 3.45 -3.58
N LEU A 102 -14.10 2.64 -4.20
CA LEU A 102 -14.66 2.97 -5.51
C LEU A 102 -15.45 4.29 -5.46
N PHE A 103 -16.21 4.53 -4.39
CA PHE A 103 -16.87 5.81 -4.19
C PHE A 103 -15.88 6.98 -4.15
N ILE A 104 -14.75 6.85 -3.43
CA ILE A 104 -13.69 7.88 -3.42
C ILE A 104 -13.14 8.13 -4.83
N TYR A 105 -12.85 7.08 -5.60
CA TYR A 105 -12.37 7.24 -6.99
C TYR A 105 -13.34 8.08 -7.83
N LEU A 106 -14.64 7.74 -7.75
CA LEU A 106 -15.68 8.43 -8.50
C LEU A 106 -15.81 9.89 -8.06
N ILE A 107 -15.98 10.15 -6.76
CA ILE A 107 -16.19 11.52 -6.26
C ILE A 107 -14.94 12.39 -6.40
N GLY A 108 -13.76 11.83 -6.16
CA GLY A 108 -12.49 12.54 -6.28
C GLY A 108 -12.25 13.00 -7.70
N PHE A 109 -12.43 12.11 -8.68
CA PHE A 109 -12.28 12.45 -10.09
C PHE A 109 -13.36 13.42 -10.59
N TYR A 110 -14.59 13.28 -10.09
CA TYR A 110 -15.66 14.25 -10.35
C TYR A 110 -15.32 15.66 -9.84
N ILE A 111 -14.73 15.77 -8.65
CA ILE A 111 -14.25 17.05 -8.09
C ILE A 111 -13.15 17.64 -8.96
N LEU A 112 -12.19 16.83 -9.43
CA LEU A 112 -11.14 17.26 -10.36
C LEU A 112 -11.73 17.88 -11.64
N LEU A 113 -12.64 17.17 -12.31
CA LEU A 113 -13.26 17.65 -13.55
C LEU A 113 -14.13 18.90 -13.30
N SER A 114 -14.80 18.98 -12.16
CA SER A 114 -15.52 20.19 -11.73
C SER A 114 -14.57 21.38 -11.53
N CYS A 115 -13.39 21.15 -10.96
CA CYS A 115 -12.32 22.16 -10.80
C CYS A 115 -11.76 22.61 -12.16
N LEU A 116 -11.79 21.74 -13.17
CA LEU A 116 -11.48 22.06 -14.56
C LEU A 116 -12.60 22.82 -15.30
N LYS A 117 -13.78 23.01 -14.69
CA LYS A 117 -15.01 23.57 -15.28
C LYS A 117 -15.65 22.67 -16.36
N VAL A 118 -15.50 21.36 -16.23
CA VAL A 118 -16.24 20.40 -17.04
C VAL A 118 -17.70 20.36 -16.58
N ASP A 119 -18.65 20.23 -17.50
CA ASP A 119 -20.07 20.05 -17.15
C ASP A 119 -20.29 18.75 -16.37
N TYR A 120 -21.24 18.74 -15.43
CA TYR A 120 -21.45 17.62 -14.52
C TYR A 120 -21.71 16.30 -15.24
N LYS A 121 -22.35 16.29 -16.42
CA LYS A 121 -22.64 15.06 -17.17
C LYS A 121 -21.36 14.41 -17.70
N LEU A 122 -20.47 15.23 -18.24
CA LEU A 122 -19.15 14.79 -18.68
C LEU A 122 -18.23 14.46 -17.51
N ALA A 123 -18.38 15.17 -16.39
CA ALA A 123 -17.66 14.87 -15.16
C ALA A 123 -18.07 13.50 -14.59
N VAL A 124 -19.35 13.14 -14.64
CA VAL A 124 -19.84 11.79 -14.29
C VAL A 124 -19.24 10.74 -15.22
N LEU A 125 -19.25 10.97 -16.53
CA LEU A 125 -18.63 10.05 -17.50
C LEU A 125 -17.14 9.84 -17.21
N GLY A 126 -16.40 10.91 -16.92
CA GLY A 126 -15.00 10.83 -16.54
C GLY A 126 -14.75 10.09 -15.24
N ALA A 127 -15.60 10.32 -14.24
CA ALA A 127 -15.51 9.59 -12.97
C ALA A 127 -15.68 8.09 -13.19
N LEU A 128 -16.67 7.67 -13.98
CA LEU A 128 -16.87 6.26 -14.35
C LEU A 128 -15.68 5.69 -15.11
N ALA A 129 -15.11 6.45 -16.05
CA ALA A 129 -13.92 6.03 -16.80
C ALA A 129 -12.70 5.81 -15.90
N PHE A 130 -12.48 6.67 -14.91
CA PHE A 130 -11.38 6.54 -13.95
C PHE A 130 -11.63 5.43 -12.93
N GLY A 131 -12.81 5.42 -12.28
CA GLY A 131 -13.12 4.50 -11.20
C GLY A 131 -13.19 3.04 -11.64
N PHE A 132 -13.56 2.77 -12.90
CA PHE A 132 -13.60 1.42 -13.46
C PHE A 132 -12.37 1.03 -14.28
N SER A 133 -11.34 1.89 -14.40
CA SER A 133 -10.05 1.47 -14.94
C SER A 133 -9.62 0.17 -14.26
N THR A 134 -9.15 -0.81 -15.03
CA THR A 134 -9.00 -2.18 -14.53
C THR A 134 -8.09 -2.23 -13.30
N TYR A 135 -6.96 -1.51 -13.32
CA TYR A 135 -6.04 -1.42 -12.17
C TYR A 135 -6.70 -0.87 -10.90
N MET A 136 -7.60 0.12 -11.04
CA MET A 136 -8.33 0.72 -9.92
C MET A 136 -9.27 -0.27 -9.25
N ILE A 137 -9.79 -1.26 -9.96
CA ILE A 137 -10.63 -2.31 -9.34
C ILE A 137 -9.76 -3.43 -8.77
N ILE A 138 -8.74 -3.89 -9.51
CA ILE A 138 -7.88 -5.01 -9.09
C ILE A 138 -7.21 -4.72 -7.75
N ILE A 139 -6.73 -3.49 -7.57
CA ILE A 139 -6.06 -3.07 -6.34
C ILE A 139 -6.97 -3.19 -5.09
N LEU A 140 -8.29 -3.10 -5.29
CA LEU A 140 -9.29 -3.31 -4.24
C LEU A 140 -9.48 -4.80 -3.94
N GLY A 141 -9.47 -5.64 -4.98
CA GLY A 141 -9.56 -7.10 -4.84
C GLY A 141 -8.39 -7.68 -4.05
N VAL A 142 -7.16 -7.37 -4.47
CA VAL A 142 -5.94 -7.90 -3.84
C VAL A 142 -5.62 -7.32 -2.44
N GLY A 143 -6.38 -6.33 -1.97
CA GLY A 143 -6.24 -5.80 -0.61
C GLY A 143 -5.10 -4.81 -0.37
N HIS A 144 -4.54 -4.21 -1.42
CA HIS A 144 -3.58 -3.10 -1.31
C HIS A 144 -4.27 -1.77 -0.92
N ASN A 145 -4.96 -1.79 0.23
CA ASN A 145 -5.89 -0.76 0.68
C ASN A 145 -5.23 0.61 0.86
N ALA A 146 -4.01 0.69 1.42
CA ALA A 146 -3.28 1.96 1.57
C ALA A 146 -2.97 2.63 0.22
N LYS A 147 -2.64 1.81 -0.79
CA LYS A 147 -2.35 2.27 -2.15
C LYS A 147 -3.61 2.77 -2.86
N ALA A 148 -4.68 1.98 -2.77
CA ALA A 148 -6.01 2.37 -3.27
C ALA A 148 -6.47 3.69 -2.65
N HIS A 149 -6.28 3.83 -1.35
CA HIS A 149 -6.66 5.02 -0.60
C HIS A 149 -5.95 6.29 -1.09
N ALA A 150 -4.63 6.23 -1.28
CA ALA A 150 -3.85 7.34 -1.82
C ALA A 150 -4.32 7.72 -3.25
N ILE A 151 -4.48 6.74 -4.14
CA ILE A 151 -4.91 6.99 -5.52
C ILE A 151 -6.26 7.72 -5.58
N GLY A 152 -7.17 7.46 -4.65
CA GLY A 152 -8.47 8.12 -4.61
C GLY A 152 -8.44 9.59 -4.21
N TYR A 153 -7.39 10.04 -3.53
CA TYR A 153 -7.24 11.42 -3.09
C TYR A 153 -6.42 12.29 -4.05
N MET A 154 -5.58 11.69 -4.89
CA MET A 154 -4.83 12.39 -5.93
C MET A 154 -5.68 13.31 -6.84
N PRO A 155 -6.87 12.89 -7.35
CA PRO A 155 -7.65 13.76 -8.23
C PRO A 155 -8.15 15.02 -7.50
N MET A 156 -8.54 14.89 -6.22
CA MET A 156 -8.96 16.04 -5.41
C MET A 156 -7.80 17.00 -5.17
N LEU A 157 -6.62 16.46 -4.83
CA LEU A 157 -5.41 17.25 -4.63
C LEU A 157 -5.02 18.02 -5.90
N LEU A 158 -5.06 17.36 -7.05
CA LEU A 158 -4.86 17.98 -8.36
C LEU A 158 -5.90 19.06 -8.66
N GLY A 159 -7.17 18.81 -8.30
CA GLY A 159 -8.26 19.79 -8.41
C GLY A 159 -7.98 21.07 -7.60
N GLY A 160 -7.52 20.93 -6.36
CA GLY A 160 -7.12 22.04 -5.50
C GLY A 160 -5.97 22.86 -6.10
N ILE A 161 -4.93 22.18 -6.60
CA ILE A 161 -3.79 22.80 -7.28
C ILE A 161 -4.25 23.64 -8.47
N ILE A 162 -5.12 23.07 -9.31
CA ILE A 162 -5.70 23.74 -10.47
C ILE A 162 -6.52 24.96 -10.04
N LEU A 163 -7.29 24.89 -8.95
CA LEU A 163 -8.07 26.03 -8.46
C LEU A 163 -7.19 27.22 -8.05
N VAL A 164 -6.04 26.98 -7.40
CA VAL A 164 -5.09 28.05 -7.04
C VAL A 164 -4.58 28.76 -8.30
N PHE A 165 -4.12 28.02 -9.30
CA PHE A 165 -3.70 28.58 -10.60
C PHE A 165 -4.84 29.21 -11.41
N ARG A 166 -6.10 28.99 -11.01
CA ARG A 166 -7.28 29.67 -11.54
C ARG A 166 -7.69 30.90 -10.72
N LYS A 167 -6.83 31.38 -9.82
CA LYS A 167 -7.07 32.50 -8.89
C LYS A 167 -8.20 32.24 -7.88
N LYS A 168 -8.56 30.98 -7.64
CA LYS A 168 -9.46 30.59 -6.55
C LYS A 168 -8.63 30.22 -5.32
N TYR A 169 -7.82 31.17 -4.87
CA TYR A 169 -6.77 30.96 -3.87
C TYR A 169 -7.25 30.28 -2.59
N LEU A 170 -8.30 30.81 -1.97
CA LEU A 170 -8.84 30.27 -0.71
C LEU A 170 -9.38 28.85 -0.84
N TRP A 171 -10.27 28.61 -1.81
CA TRP A 171 -10.86 27.29 -2.01
C TRP A 171 -9.86 26.27 -2.58
N GLY A 172 -8.91 26.73 -3.41
CA GLY A 172 -7.80 25.91 -3.87
C GLY A 172 -6.87 25.53 -2.73
N PHE A 173 -6.52 26.48 -1.85
CA PHE A 173 -5.75 26.23 -0.64
C PHE A 173 -6.43 25.18 0.25
N LEU A 174 -7.71 25.38 0.58
CA LEU A 174 -8.46 24.46 1.43
C LEU A 174 -8.54 23.05 0.84
N LEU A 175 -8.89 22.94 -0.45
CA LEU A 175 -8.97 21.65 -1.13
C LEU A 175 -7.60 20.97 -1.20
N THR A 176 -6.53 21.70 -1.53
CA THR A 176 -5.17 21.17 -1.56
C THR A 176 -4.71 20.72 -0.17
N ALA A 177 -4.93 21.52 0.87
CA ALA A 177 -4.46 21.18 2.21
C ALA A 177 -5.20 19.98 2.80
N ILE A 178 -6.53 19.92 2.64
CA ILE A 178 -7.35 18.77 3.08
C ILE A 178 -7.02 17.53 2.27
N ALA A 179 -6.95 17.63 0.94
CA ALA A 179 -6.62 16.48 0.10
C ALA A 179 -5.19 15.99 0.35
N MET A 180 -4.22 16.88 0.61
CA MET A 180 -2.87 16.50 1.01
C MET A 180 -2.87 15.82 2.38
N ALA A 181 -3.65 16.32 3.35
CA ALA A 181 -3.76 15.67 4.65
C ALA A 181 -4.33 14.24 4.51
N LEU A 182 -5.38 14.07 3.71
CA LEU A 182 -5.98 12.77 3.42
C LEU A 182 -5.03 11.84 2.65
N GLU A 183 -4.30 12.36 1.65
CA GLU A 183 -3.30 11.65 0.85
C GLU A 183 -2.14 11.13 1.73
N VAL A 184 -1.58 11.98 2.60
CA VAL A 184 -0.52 11.58 3.55
C VAL A 184 -1.06 10.60 4.58
N GLY A 185 -2.28 10.82 5.07
CA GLY A 185 -2.95 9.94 6.04
C GLY A 185 -3.25 8.54 5.48
N ALA A 186 -3.32 8.37 4.16
CA ALA A 186 -3.41 7.06 3.52
C ALA A 186 -2.14 6.20 3.68
N ASN A 187 -1.02 6.79 4.12
CA ASN A 187 0.23 6.11 4.49
C ASN A 187 0.88 5.32 3.33
N HIS A 188 0.73 5.78 2.09
CA HIS A 188 1.39 5.18 0.91
C HIS A 188 2.24 6.18 0.13
N TYR A 189 3.39 6.57 0.71
CA TYR A 189 4.24 7.66 0.22
C TYR A 189 4.74 7.51 -1.22
N GLN A 190 4.91 6.30 -1.74
CA GLN A 190 5.31 6.07 -3.13
C GLN A 190 4.30 6.63 -4.14
N MET A 191 2.99 6.49 -3.85
CA MET A 191 1.93 6.98 -4.73
C MET A 191 1.91 8.51 -4.70
N THR A 192 2.00 9.11 -3.52
CA THR A 192 2.12 10.57 -3.34
C THR A 192 3.36 11.12 -4.03
N TYR A 193 4.50 10.42 -3.95
CA TYR A 193 5.74 10.78 -4.64
C TYR A 193 5.56 10.80 -6.17
N TYR A 194 4.96 9.76 -6.75
CA TYR A 194 4.64 9.75 -8.19
C TYR A 194 3.69 10.87 -8.59
N PHE A 195 2.71 11.18 -7.74
CA PHE A 195 1.82 12.31 -7.96
C PHE A 195 2.57 13.66 -7.93
N MET A 196 3.56 13.83 -7.04
CA MET A 196 4.41 15.03 -7.03
C MET A 196 5.22 15.21 -8.32
N LEU A 197 5.64 14.12 -9.00
CA LEU A 197 6.28 14.21 -10.32
C LEU A 197 5.33 14.82 -11.36
N LEU A 198 4.05 14.43 -11.34
CA LEU A 198 3.02 15.06 -12.19
C LEU A 198 2.83 16.55 -11.84
N VAL A 199 2.80 16.89 -10.55
CA VAL A 199 2.68 18.28 -10.08
C VAL A 199 3.88 19.12 -10.53
N LEU A 200 5.09 18.57 -10.54
CA LEU A 200 6.29 19.22 -11.08
C LEU A 200 6.11 19.54 -12.57
N ILE A 201 5.67 18.56 -13.38
CA ILE A 201 5.37 18.77 -14.81
C ILE A 201 4.33 19.86 -15.00
N LEU A 202 3.23 19.82 -14.23
CA LEU A 202 2.21 20.86 -14.26
C LEU A 202 2.81 22.22 -13.91
N GLY A 203 3.64 22.31 -12.87
CA GLY A 203 4.35 23.51 -12.45
C GLY A 203 5.22 24.10 -13.57
N VAL A 204 6.02 23.27 -14.24
CA VAL A 204 6.87 23.67 -15.39
C VAL A 204 6.02 24.19 -16.55
N VAL A 205 4.94 23.48 -16.92
CA VAL A 205 4.04 23.93 -18.00
C VAL A 205 3.38 25.27 -17.67
N TYR A 206 2.96 25.46 -16.42
CA TYR A 206 2.38 26.74 -15.96
C TYR A 206 3.42 27.85 -15.85
N LEU A 207 4.67 27.54 -15.51
CA LEU A 207 5.78 28.47 -15.52
C LEU A 207 6.05 28.98 -16.94
N VAL A 208 6.16 28.09 -17.91
CA VAL A 208 6.34 28.44 -19.32
C VAL A 208 5.17 29.31 -19.83
N ASP A 209 3.92 28.95 -19.48
CA ASP A 209 2.74 29.77 -19.80
C ASP A 209 2.79 31.16 -19.12
N ALA A 210 3.26 31.24 -17.88
CA ALA A 210 3.39 32.48 -17.13
C ALA A 210 4.48 33.40 -17.69
N ILE A 211 5.61 32.85 -18.11
CA ILE A 211 6.69 33.60 -18.79
C ILE A 211 6.14 34.17 -20.11
N LYS A 212 5.57 33.32 -20.98
CA LYS A 212 5.04 33.72 -22.29
C LYS A 212 3.95 34.80 -22.18
N LYS A 213 3.11 34.73 -21.14
CA LYS A 213 1.99 35.67 -20.93
C LYS A 213 2.30 36.80 -19.95
N LYS A 214 3.55 36.96 -19.49
CA LYS A 214 3.98 37.97 -18.49
C LYS A 214 3.16 37.95 -17.19
N LYS A 215 2.82 36.75 -16.68
CA LYS A 215 2.02 36.52 -15.46
C LYS A 215 2.82 35.94 -14.28
N MET A 216 4.11 36.26 -14.19
CA MET A 216 5.02 35.70 -13.17
C MET A 216 4.60 35.96 -11.72
N LYS A 217 4.05 37.16 -11.42
CA LYS A 217 3.52 37.48 -10.08
C LYS A 217 2.42 36.50 -9.64
N HIS A 218 1.50 36.17 -10.55
CA HIS A 218 0.43 35.23 -10.25
C HIS A 218 0.98 33.81 -10.04
N PHE A 219 1.97 33.40 -10.82
CA PHE A 219 2.64 32.10 -10.67
C PHE A 219 3.31 31.99 -9.29
N GLY A 220 4.14 32.96 -8.91
CA GLY A 220 4.82 32.97 -7.60
C GLY A 220 3.86 32.94 -6.41
N ILE A 221 2.79 33.76 -6.44
CA ILE A 221 1.73 33.73 -5.41
C ILE A 221 1.08 32.35 -5.34
N SER A 222 0.77 31.74 -6.49
CA SER A 222 0.12 30.43 -6.54
C SER A 222 1.02 29.35 -5.94
N VAL A 223 2.31 29.34 -6.29
CA VAL A 223 3.29 28.40 -5.74
C VAL A 223 3.43 28.58 -4.22
N GLY A 224 3.54 29.81 -3.72
CA GLY A 224 3.62 30.07 -2.27
C GLY A 224 2.40 29.57 -1.50
N ILE A 225 1.19 29.77 -2.04
CA ILE A 225 -0.04 29.24 -1.45
C ILE A 225 -0.04 27.72 -1.41
N LEU A 226 0.40 27.07 -2.49
CA LEU A 226 0.44 25.61 -2.58
C LEU A 226 1.48 25.01 -1.63
N ILE A 227 2.66 25.62 -1.50
CA ILE A 227 3.69 25.19 -0.53
C ILE A 227 3.10 25.24 0.88
N PHE A 228 2.44 26.33 1.26
CA PHE A 228 1.83 26.44 2.59
C PHE A 228 0.70 25.42 2.79
N ALA A 229 -0.11 25.15 1.76
CA ALA A 229 -1.18 24.15 1.81
C ALA A 229 -0.62 22.73 2.03
N VAL A 230 0.44 22.38 1.30
CA VAL A 230 1.10 21.07 1.41
C VAL A 230 1.76 20.91 2.78
N LEU A 231 2.51 21.91 3.26
CA LEU A 231 3.12 21.89 4.59
C LEU A 231 2.07 21.71 5.69
N LEU A 232 0.94 22.42 5.58
CA LEU A 232 -0.15 22.30 6.55
C LEU A 232 -0.83 20.92 6.50
N GLY A 233 -1.02 20.35 5.31
CA GLY A 233 -1.57 19.00 5.14
C GLY A 233 -0.65 17.90 5.70
N ILE A 234 0.67 18.04 5.51
CA ILE A 234 1.67 17.15 6.12
C ILE A 234 1.67 17.31 7.65
N ALA A 235 1.61 18.55 8.15
CA ALA A 235 1.58 18.83 9.59
C ALA A 235 0.36 18.20 10.30
N ALA A 236 -0.78 18.09 9.60
CA ALA A 236 -1.98 17.43 10.11
C ALA A 236 -1.80 15.91 10.32
N ASN A 237 -0.70 15.31 9.87
CA ASN A 237 -0.36 13.89 10.05
C ASN A 237 0.98 13.66 10.79
N THR A 238 1.55 14.70 11.40
CA THR A 238 2.90 14.65 11.99
C THR A 238 3.10 13.51 12.98
N THR A 239 2.13 13.22 13.86
CA THR A 239 2.25 12.13 14.84
C THR A 239 2.52 10.79 14.17
N SER A 240 1.71 10.42 13.18
CA SER A 240 1.85 9.16 12.45
C SER A 240 3.15 9.12 11.63
N LEU A 241 3.53 10.23 11.00
CA LEU A 241 4.76 10.33 10.21
C LEU A 241 6.01 10.14 11.06
N MET A 242 6.07 10.81 12.20
CA MET A 242 7.18 10.72 13.14
C MET A 242 7.31 9.30 13.71
N ALA A 243 6.18 8.68 14.09
CA ALA A 243 6.17 7.32 14.62
C ALA A 243 6.57 6.28 13.55
N THR A 244 6.10 6.48 12.30
CA THR A 244 6.49 5.65 11.16
C THR A 244 7.98 5.75 10.87
N LYS A 245 8.56 6.96 10.93
CA LYS A 245 9.99 7.17 10.72
C LYS A 245 10.83 6.50 11.81
N GLU A 246 10.49 6.74 13.08
CA GLU A 246 11.18 6.15 14.24
C GLU A 246 11.19 4.62 14.17
N TYR A 247 10.07 4.01 13.78
CA TYR A 247 10.01 2.56 13.58
C TYR A 247 10.76 2.09 12.33
N ALA A 248 10.67 2.82 11.22
CA ALA A 248 11.35 2.46 9.98
C ALA A 248 12.86 2.37 10.19
N ASP A 249 13.45 3.31 10.92
CA ASP A 249 14.88 3.34 11.25
C ASP A 249 15.33 2.13 12.11
N TRP A 250 14.44 1.55 12.93
CA TRP A 250 14.69 0.36 13.77
C TRP A 250 14.31 -0.99 13.09
N SER A 251 13.65 -0.93 11.95
CA SER A 251 13.19 -2.09 11.18
C SER A 251 14.19 -2.54 10.11
N THR A 252 13.88 -3.61 9.39
CA THR A 252 14.62 -4.07 8.20
C THR A 252 14.70 -3.04 7.07
N ARG A 253 13.99 -1.90 7.17
CA ARG A 253 14.10 -0.76 6.25
C ARG A 253 15.18 0.26 6.63
N GLY A 254 15.66 0.19 7.87
CA GLY A 254 16.74 1.01 8.39
C GLY A 254 18.12 0.54 7.92
N LYS A 255 19.16 1.24 8.35
CA LYS A 255 20.54 0.82 8.11
C LYS A 255 20.90 -0.30 9.10
N SER A 256 21.34 -1.45 8.59
CA SER A 256 21.87 -2.54 9.42
C SER A 256 23.25 -2.17 9.94
N ASP A 257 23.52 -2.47 11.22
CA ASP A 257 24.84 -2.31 11.84
C ASP A 257 25.80 -3.46 11.47
N LEU A 258 25.28 -4.56 10.89
CA LEU A 258 26.07 -5.69 10.45
C LEU A 258 26.76 -5.41 9.12
N THR A 259 28.04 -5.76 9.05
CA THR A 259 28.84 -5.69 7.81
C THR A 259 29.09 -7.05 7.18
N ILE A 260 28.53 -8.11 7.77
CA ILE A 260 28.64 -9.49 7.28
C ILE A 260 27.27 -10.14 7.11
N THR A 261 27.19 -11.15 6.23
CA THR A 261 26.05 -12.06 6.13
C THR A 261 26.18 -13.21 7.13
N ALA A 262 25.12 -14.01 7.30
CA ALA A 262 25.11 -15.19 8.18
C ALA A 262 26.13 -16.29 7.80
N ASN A 263 26.71 -16.19 6.59
CA ASN A 263 27.77 -17.06 6.07
C ASN A 263 29.17 -16.44 6.22
N GLY A 264 29.27 -15.23 6.78
CA GLY A 264 30.54 -14.51 7.00
C GLY A 264 31.03 -13.71 5.80
N GLU A 265 30.24 -13.59 4.73
CA GLU A 265 30.60 -12.79 3.56
C GLU A 265 30.36 -11.29 3.82
N PRO A 266 31.17 -10.37 3.26
CA PRO A 266 30.92 -8.94 3.36
C PRO A 266 29.55 -8.55 2.79
N LYS A 267 28.81 -7.71 3.51
CA LYS A 267 27.51 -7.19 3.10
C LYS A 267 27.68 -5.86 2.35
N GLU A 268 27.14 -5.74 1.14
CA GLU A 268 27.17 -4.47 0.40
C GLU A 268 26.38 -3.38 1.15
N SER A 269 27.04 -2.25 1.40
CA SER A 269 26.48 -1.13 2.17
C SER A 269 25.85 -0.09 1.24
N GLY A 270 24.62 -0.32 0.78
CA GLY A 270 23.86 0.62 -0.06
C GLY A 270 23.01 1.62 0.75
N SER A 271 22.86 2.86 0.26
CA SER A 271 21.98 3.88 0.86
C SER A 271 20.53 3.82 0.35
N GLY A 272 20.08 2.70 -0.22
CA GLY A 272 18.78 2.53 -0.84
C GLY A 272 18.48 1.06 -1.10
N LEU A 273 17.40 0.79 -1.83
CA LEU A 273 17.06 -0.56 -2.28
C LEU A 273 17.98 -1.00 -3.44
N ASP A 274 18.20 -2.30 -3.56
CA ASP A 274 18.98 -2.87 -4.67
C ASP A 274 18.33 -2.57 -6.02
N ARG A 275 19.14 -2.33 -7.06
CA ARG A 275 18.65 -1.98 -8.40
C ARG A 275 17.72 -3.04 -8.99
N GLU A 276 18.07 -4.31 -8.81
CA GLU A 276 17.25 -5.44 -9.25
C GLU A 276 15.91 -5.48 -8.50
N TYR A 277 15.90 -5.18 -7.21
CA TYR A 277 14.67 -5.12 -6.42
C TYR A 277 13.78 -3.93 -6.80
N ILE A 278 14.37 -2.77 -7.07
CA ILE A 278 13.66 -1.58 -7.57
C ILE A 278 12.96 -1.90 -8.89
N THR A 279 13.70 -2.53 -9.81
CA THR A 279 13.27 -2.80 -11.19
C THR A 279 12.63 -4.18 -11.38
N GLN A 280 12.40 -4.93 -10.30
CA GLN A 280 11.81 -6.28 -10.33
C GLN A 280 10.47 -6.30 -11.09
N PHE A 281 9.61 -5.31 -10.83
CA PHE A 281 8.36 -5.09 -11.56
C PHE A 281 8.55 -3.95 -12.56
N SER A 282 9.09 -4.30 -13.72
CA SER A 282 9.27 -3.41 -14.87
C SER A 282 8.27 -3.75 -15.95
N TYR A 283 7.58 -2.76 -16.47
CA TYR A 283 6.56 -2.95 -17.49
C TYR A 283 7.18 -3.14 -18.88
N GLY A 284 6.67 -4.08 -19.67
CA GLY A 284 7.14 -4.29 -21.04
C GLY A 284 6.85 -3.10 -21.97
N ILE A 285 7.78 -2.83 -22.90
CA ILE A 285 7.60 -1.77 -23.91
C ILE A 285 6.39 -2.08 -24.80
N VAL A 286 6.27 -3.30 -25.31
CA VAL A 286 5.13 -3.72 -26.14
C VAL A 286 3.92 -4.06 -25.26
N GLU A 287 4.16 -4.58 -24.05
CA GLU A 287 3.12 -4.78 -23.01
C GLU A 287 2.36 -3.50 -22.71
N SER A 288 2.96 -2.33 -22.96
CA SER A 288 2.30 -1.03 -22.84
C SER A 288 1.02 -0.87 -23.64
N LEU A 289 0.84 -1.67 -24.70
CA LEU A 289 -0.40 -1.69 -25.45
C LEU A 289 -1.56 -2.40 -24.72
N ASN A 290 -1.30 -3.03 -23.57
CA ASN A 290 -2.34 -3.49 -22.64
C ASN A 290 -3.24 -2.35 -22.15
N LEU A 291 -2.76 -1.10 -22.20
CA LEU A 291 -3.57 0.11 -21.98
C LEU A 291 -4.77 0.18 -22.94
N PHE A 292 -4.62 -0.32 -24.17
CA PHE A 292 -5.62 -0.30 -25.23
C PHE A 292 -6.34 -1.65 -25.44
N VAL A 293 -5.64 -2.77 -25.25
CA VAL A 293 -6.21 -4.12 -25.43
C VAL A 293 -5.84 -4.99 -24.21
N PRO A 294 -6.80 -5.44 -23.39
CA PRO A 294 -6.51 -5.89 -22.02
C PRO A 294 -5.56 -7.09 -21.93
N ARG A 295 -5.79 -8.20 -22.67
CA ARG A 295 -4.97 -9.41 -22.58
C ARG A 295 -3.97 -9.61 -23.73
N LEU A 296 -3.27 -8.55 -24.18
CA LEU A 296 -2.22 -8.74 -25.20
C LEU A 296 -1.05 -9.57 -24.67
N PHE A 297 -0.70 -9.44 -23.40
CA PHE A 297 0.34 -10.26 -22.75
C PHE A 297 -0.24 -11.26 -21.75
N GLY A 298 -1.50 -11.69 -21.98
CA GLY A 298 -2.30 -12.43 -21.02
C GLY A 298 -2.97 -11.52 -19.99
N GLY A 299 -3.74 -12.11 -19.07
CA GLY A 299 -4.36 -11.38 -17.97
C GLY A 299 -3.55 -11.48 -16.69
N SER A 300 -3.82 -12.49 -15.87
CA SER A 300 -3.13 -12.72 -14.59
C SER A 300 -2.19 -13.93 -14.64
N GLY A 301 -1.38 -14.10 -13.59
CA GLY A 301 -0.55 -15.30 -13.38
C GLY A 301 -1.36 -16.57 -13.04
N GLY A 302 -2.66 -16.44 -12.82
CA GLY A 302 -3.62 -17.52 -12.60
C GLY A 302 -5.03 -17.00 -12.92
N GLU A 303 -5.51 -17.28 -14.12
CA GLU A 303 -6.79 -16.78 -14.64
C GLU A 303 -7.75 -17.95 -14.87
N ASP A 304 -9.00 -17.77 -14.47
CA ASP A 304 -10.06 -18.74 -14.70
C ASP A 304 -10.58 -18.65 -16.14
N LEU A 305 -10.24 -19.65 -16.95
CA LEU A 305 -10.85 -19.85 -18.27
C LEU A 305 -11.96 -20.92 -18.26
N GLY A 306 -12.11 -21.64 -17.15
CA GLY A 306 -13.10 -22.68 -16.95
C GLY A 306 -13.19 -23.66 -18.13
N ALA A 307 -14.42 -23.98 -18.51
CA ALA A 307 -14.74 -24.93 -19.57
C ALA A 307 -14.48 -24.41 -21.00
N ASP A 308 -14.29 -23.10 -21.18
CA ASP A 308 -14.10 -22.49 -22.51
C ASP A 308 -12.65 -22.61 -23.02
N SER A 309 -11.73 -23.07 -22.17
CA SER A 309 -10.31 -23.24 -22.54
C SER A 309 -10.08 -24.45 -23.46
N LYS A 310 -9.10 -24.31 -24.35
CA LYS A 310 -8.57 -25.43 -25.14
C LYS A 310 -7.93 -26.48 -24.23
N THR A 311 -7.29 -26.01 -23.15
CA THR A 311 -6.73 -26.88 -22.11
C THR A 311 -7.81 -27.76 -21.46
N TYR A 312 -8.98 -27.21 -21.13
CA TYR A 312 -10.12 -27.98 -20.60
C TYR A 312 -10.57 -29.07 -21.58
N THR A 313 -10.78 -28.67 -22.84
CA THR A 313 -11.23 -29.57 -23.90
C THR A 313 -10.26 -30.76 -24.02
N PHE A 314 -8.96 -30.49 -24.11
CA PHE A 314 -7.93 -31.53 -24.16
C PHE A 314 -7.93 -32.45 -22.93
N LEU A 315 -7.98 -31.90 -21.71
CA LEU A 315 -7.97 -32.70 -20.49
C LEU A 315 -9.17 -33.66 -20.45
N THR A 316 -10.35 -33.17 -20.81
CA THR A 316 -11.56 -34.01 -20.84
C THR A 316 -11.55 -35.06 -21.95
N GLU A 317 -11.00 -34.74 -23.14
CA GLU A 317 -10.81 -35.69 -24.24
C GLU A 317 -9.78 -36.78 -23.91
N ASN A 318 -8.80 -36.48 -23.06
CA ASN A 318 -7.80 -37.43 -22.57
C ASN A 318 -8.21 -38.17 -21.28
N GLY A 319 -9.51 -38.17 -20.96
CA GLY A 319 -10.06 -38.99 -19.88
C GLY A 319 -9.92 -38.42 -18.47
N ILE A 320 -9.48 -37.16 -18.32
CA ILE A 320 -9.51 -36.46 -17.02
C ILE A 320 -10.95 -36.07 -16.69
N SER A 321 -11.36 -36.26 -15.43
CA SER A 321 -12.71 -35.90 -15.02
C SER A 321 -12.97 -34.41 -15.18
N ARG A 322 -14.22 -34.04 -15.52
CA ARG A 322 -14.62 -32.64 -15.71
C ARG A 322 -14.28 -31.76 -14.50
N THR A 323 -14.43 -32.29 -13.28
CA THR A 323 -14.08 -31.57 -12.05
C THR A 323 -12.59 -31.25 -11.97
N LYS A 324 -11.72 -32.25 -12.14
CA LYS A 324 -10.26 -32.03 -12.11
C LYS A 324 -9.79 -31.13 -13.25
N ALA A 325 -10.41 -31.25 -14.43
CA ALA A 325 -10.13 -30.38 -15.55
C ALA A 325 -10.53 -28.92 -15.25
N LEU A 326 -11.70 -28.69 -14.64
CA LEU A 326 -12.11 -27.36 -14.18
C LEU A 326 -11.16 -26.81 -13.11
N ASP A 327 -10.82 -27.61 -12.10
CA ASP A 327 -9.90 -27.18 -11.02
C ASP A 327 -8.55 -26.73 -11.59
N PHE A 328 -8.06 -27.42 -12.63
CA PHE A 328 -6.83 -27.02 -13.33
C PHE A 328 -7.02 -25.74 -14.16
N THR A 329 -8.14 -25.61 -14.87
CA THR A 329 -8.36 -24.49 -15.79
C THR A 329 -8.89 -23.22 -15.12
N SER A 330 -9.24 -23.29 -13.83
CA SER A 330 -9.60 -22.15 -12.99
C SER A 330 -8.40 -21.29 -12.55
N ALA A 331 -7.17 -21.72 -12.83
CA ALA A 331 -5.95 -20.98 -12.45
C ALA A 331 -4.84 -21.07 -13.51
N LEU A 332 -5.17 -20.94 -14.81
CA LEU A 332 -4.17 -21.04 -15.87
C LEU A 332 -3.20 -19.84 -15.88
N PRO A 333 -1.89 -20.06 -16.10
CA PRO A 333 -0.91 -18.99 -16.13
C PRO A 333 -0.95 -18.24 -17.47
N LEU A 334 -1.95 -17.38 -17.66
CA LEU A 334 -2.11 -16.71 -18.95
C LEU A 334 -1.10 -15.58 -19.16
N TYR A 335 -0.62 -14.93 -18.10
CA TYR A 335 0.41 -13.90 -18.21
C TYR A 335 1.71 -14.48 -18.78
N TRP A 336 2.25 -13.84 -19.82
CA TRP A 336 3.48 -14.28 -20.50
C TRP A 336 4.50 -13.15 -20.73
N GLY A 337 4.33 -12.00 -20.06
CA GLY A 337 5.33 -10.93 -20.06
C GLY A 337 6.49 -11.16 -19.07
N ASP A 338 7.33 -10.14 -18.91
CA ASP A 338 8.58 -10.22 -18.13
C ASP A 338 8.42 -9.93 -16.62
N GLN A 339 7.20 -9.62 -16.17
CA GLN A 339 6.93 -9.35 -14.75
C GLN A 339 6.77 -10.68 -13.97
N PRO A 340 7.28 -10.78 -12.73
CA PRO A 340 7.23 -12.04 -11.97
C PRO A 340 5.81 -12.50 -11.63
N ILE A 341 4.95 -11.54 -11.25
CA ILE A 341 3.57 -11.77 -10.87
C ILE A 341 2.74 -10.58 -11.34
N VAL A 342 1.64 -10.87 -12.02
CA VAL A 342 0.65 -9.89 -12.46
C VAL A 342 -0.74 -10.35 -12.03
N ALA A 343 -1.43 -9.53 -11.24
CA ALA A 343 -2.79 -9.82 -10.81
C ALA A 343 -3.79 -9.60 -11.94
N ALA A 344 -3.53 -8.64 -12.83
CA ALA A 344 -4.29 -8.38 -14.05
C ALA A 344 -3.67 -7.20 -14.85
N PRO A 345 -4.08 -6.99 -16.11
CA PRO A 345 -3.44 -6.03 -17.00
C PRO A 345 -3.78 -4.57 -16.64
N ALA A 346 -2.84 -3.66 -16.90
CA ALA A 346 -3.04 -2.22 -16.76
C ALA A 346 -3.88 -1.67 -17.93
N TYR A 347 -5.17 -2.02 -17.95
CA TYR A 347 -6.13 -1.62 -18.99
C TYR A 347 -6.92 -0.37 -18.59
N ILE A 348 -6.94 0.65 -19.46
CA ILE A 348 -7.65 1.92 -19.23
C ILE A 348 -8.96 2.05 -20.00
N GLY A 349 -9.33 1.05 -20.80
CA GLY A 349 -10.52 1.07 -21.66
C GLY A 349 -10.20 1.45 -23.10
N ALA A 350 -10.68 0.67 -24.06
CA ALA A 350 -10.52 0.94 -25.50
C ALA A 350 -11.26 2.22 -25.91
N VAL A 351 -12.44 2.47 -25.33
CA VAL A 351 -13.20 3.71 -25.56
C VAL A 351 -12.46 4.92 -24.99
N VAL A 352 -11.88 4.79 -23.79
CA VAL A 352 -11.13 5.86 -23.13
C VAL A 352 -9.83 6.15 -23.89
N PHE A 353 -9.10 5.11 -24.30
CA PHE A 353 -7.90 5.24 -25.14
C PHE A 353 -8.22 5.95 -26.47
N PHE A 354 -9.31 5.57 -27.14
CA PHE A 354 -9.78 6.24 -28.34
C PHE A 354 -10.05 7.74 -28.12
N LEU A 355 -10.77 8.08 -27.05
CA LEU A 355 -11.05 9.47 -26.69
C LEU A 355 -9.80 10.24 -26.26
N PHE A 356 -8.83 9.57 -25.62
CA PHE A 356 -7.52 10.13 -25.29
C PHE A 356 -6.76 10.52 -26.55
N VAL A 357 -6.68 9.62 -27.55
CA VAL A 357 -6.04 9.91 -28.85
C VAL A 357 -6.76 11.06 -29.55
N LEU A 358 -8.10 11.10 -29.54
CA LEU A 358 -8.87 12.24 -30.04
C LEU A 358 -8.51 13.55 -29.32
N GLY A 359 -8.29 13.48 -28.01
CA GLY A 359 -7.86 14.59 -27.18
C GLY A 359 -6.50 15.16 -27.57
N LEU A 360 -5.60 14.36 -28.13
CA LEU A 360 -4.32 14.83 -28.68
C LEU A 360 -4.50 15.79 -29.86
N PHE A 361 -5.62 15.71 -30.59
CA PHE A 361 -5.90 16.60 -31.72
C PHE A 361 -6.80 17.77 -31.33
N LEU A 362 -7.87 17.49 -30.58
CA LEU A 362 -8.89 18.50 -30.25
C LEU A 362 -8.45 19.44 -29.11
N VAL A 363 -7.85 18.91 -28.03
CA VAL A 363 -7.57 19.71 -26.84
C VAL A 363 -6.38 20.63 -27.11
N LYS A 364 -6.53 21.92 -26.78
CA LYS A 364 -5.50 22.94 -26.99
C LYS A 364 -4.99 23.52 -25.67
N GLY A 365 -3.84 24.19 -25.75
CA GLY A 365 -3.28 24.95 -24.63
C GLY A 365 -2.58 24.08 -23.59
N LYS A 366 -2.38 24.67 -22.40
CA LYS A 366 -1.56 24.06 -21.34
C LYS A 366 -2.09 22.74 -20.80
N ALA A 367 -3.40 22.55 -20.78
CA ALA A 367 -4.02 21.33 -20.26
C ALA A 367 -3.56 20.08 -21.01
N LYS A 368 -3.56 20.16 -22.35
CA LYS A 368 -3.02 19.10 -23.22
C LYS A 368 -1.60 18.71 -22.83
N TRP A 369 -0.72 19.70 -22.66
CA TRP A 369 0.71 19.45 -22.52
C TRP A 369 1.09 18.82 -21.19
N TRP A 370 0.56 19.30 -20.06
CA TRP A 370 0.91 18.66 -18.78
C TRP A 370 0.28 17.27 -18.64
N LEU A 371 -0.91 17.03 -19.21
CA LEU A 371 -1.53 15.70 -19.25
C LEU A 371 -0.73 14.74 -20.14
N LEU A 372 -0.39 15.15 -21.36
CA LEU A 372 0.37 14.34 -22.30
C LEU A 372 1.79 14.03 -21.78
N VAL A 373 2.52 15.04 -21.31
CA VAL A 373 3.87 14.84 -20.75
C VAL A 373 3.79 13.98 -19.48
N GLY A 374 2.76 14.14 -18.65
CA GLY A 374 2.51 13.29 -17.49
C GLY A 374 2.29 11.82 -17.88
N THR A 375 1.44 11.55 -18.88
CA THR A 375 1.23 10.20 -19.44
C THR A 375 2.54 9.61 -19.98
N ILE A 376 3.31 10.36 -20.77
CA ILE A 376 4.57 9.89 -21.34
C ILE A 376 5.60 9.62 -20.23
N MET A 377 5.76 10.52 -19.27
CA MET A 377 6.67 10.33 -18.14
C MET A 377 6.33 9.06 -17.36
N ALA A 378 5.05 8.88 -17.00
CA ALA A 378 4.60 7.69 -16.30
C ALA A 378 4.89 6.42 -17.10
N LEU A 379 4.65 6.43 -18.41
CA LEU A 379 4.94 5.29 -19.27
C LEU A 379 6.44 4.95 -19.31
N LEU A 380 7.29 5.94 -19.60
CA LEU A 380 8.74 5.74 -19.71
C LEU A 380 9.37 5.26 -18.40
N LEU A 381 8.95 5.82 -17.26
CA LEU A 381 9.44 5.39 -15.95
C LEU A 381 8.92 4.00 -15.56
N SER A 382 7.72 3.62 -16.02
CA SER A 382 7.16 2.29 -15.75
C SER A 382 7.95 1.15 -16.40
N TRP A 383 8.72 1.45 -17.47
CA TRP A 383 9.53 0.45 -18.17
C TRP A 383 10.72 -0.07 -17.38
N GLY A 384 11.20 0.65 -16.36
CA GLY A 384 12.24 0.17 -15.46
C GLY A 384 13.47 -0.38 -16.19
N LYS A 385 13.80 -1.67 -15.96
CA LYS A 385 14.94 -2.35 -16.60
C LYS A 385 14.86 -2.36 -18.14
N ASN A 386 13.66 -2.27 -18.70
CA ASN A 386 13.45 -2.19 -20.16
C ASN A 386 13.86 -0.82 -20.73
N PHE A 387 14.14 0.18 -19.89
CA PHE A 387 14.75 1.45 -20.26
C PHE A 387 15.84 1.87 -19.24
N GLY A 388 16.90 1.06 -19.15
CA GLY A 388 17.98 1.22 -18.17
C GLY A 388 18.54 2.65 -18.06
N LEU A 389 18.85 3.31 -19.19
CA LEU A 389 19.42 4.66 -19.18
C LEU A 389 18.61 5.68 -18.36
N LEU A 390 17.29 5.72 -18.55
CA LEU A 390 16.43 6.63 -17.77
C LEU A 390 16.33 6.17 -16.32
N THR A 391 16.16 4.87 -16.12
CA THR A 391 15.97 4.27 -14.79
C THR A 391 17.20 4.47 -13.91
N ASP A 392 18.40 4.28 -14.44
CA ASP A 392 19.67 4.45 -13.74
C ASP A 392 19.88 5.91 -13.35
N VAL A 393 19.61 6.86 -14.26
CA VAL A 393 19.66 8.30 -13.94
C VAL A 393 18.70 8.64 -12.80
N MET A 394 17.50 8.06 -12.79
CA MET A 394 16.53 8.29 -11.73
C MET A 394 16.98 7.67 -10.40
N ILE A 395 17.53 6.46 -10.41
CA ILE A 395 18.03 5.76 -9.20
C ILE A 395 19.23 6.50 -8.60
N ASP A 396 20.20 6.89 -9.44
CA ASP A 396 21.48 7.41 -8.98
C ASP A 396 21.42 8.90 -8.59
N TYR A 397 20.57 9.70 -9.26
CA TYR A 397 20.57 11.16 -9.09
C TYR A 397 19.25 11.76 -8.62
N PHE A 398 18.10 11.11 -8.85
CA PHE A 398 16.82 11.72 -8.52
C PHE A 398 16.45 11.47 -7.04
N PRO A 399 16.16 12.52 -6.24
CA PRO A 399 15.94 12.38 -4.81
C PRO A 399 14.85 11.37 -4.46
N LEU A 400 15.16 10.48 -3.51
CA LEU A 400 14.24 9.46 -2.95
C LEU A 400 13.75 8.38 -3.93
N TYR A 401 14.16 8.41 -5.21
CA TYR A 401 13.68 7.42 -6.18
C TYR A 401 14.14 6.00 -5.80
N ASN A 402 15.38 5.86 -5.31
CA ASN A 402 15.96 4.59 -4.85
C ASN A 402 15.37 4.03 -3.54
N LYS A 403 14.30 4.65 -3.00
CA LYS A 403 13.60 4.21 -1.79
C LYS A 403 12.34 3.39 -2.08
N PHE A 404 11.94 3.26 -3.35
CA PHE A 404 10.71 2.62 -3.75
C PHE A 404 10.96 1.44 -4.70
N ARG A 405 10.19 0.36 -4.53
CA ARG A 405 10.20 -0.81 -5.42
C ARG A 405 9.05 -0.76 -6.43
N ALA A 406 9.10 -1.61 -7.45
CA ALA A 406 8.02 -1.81 -8.40
C ALA A 406 7.66 -0.52 -9.19
N VAL A 407 8.60 -0.09 -10.02
CA VAL A 407 8.50 1.12 -10.85
C VAL A 407 7.29 1.13 -11.79
N SER A 408 6.76 -0.04 -12.19
CA SER A 408 5.54 -0.13 -13.01
C SER A 408 4.33 0.58 -12.39
N SER A 409 4.27 0.68 -11.06
CA SER A 409 3.15 1.29 -10.35
C SER A 409 2.98 2.81 -10.56
N ILE A 410 3.94 3.50 -11.17
CA ILE A 410 3.77 4.90 -11.60
C ILE A 410 2.65 5.08 -12.64
N GLN A 411 2.21 3.99 -13.28
CA GLN A 411 1.10 4.00 -14.24
C GLN A 411 -0.20 4.60 -13.70
N VAL A 412 -0.41 4.62 -12.39
CA VAL A 412 -1.54 5.34 -11.78
C VAL A 412 -1.64 6.81 -12.23
N ILE A 413 -0.51 7.43 -12.54
CA ILE A 413 -0.45 8.80 -13.07
C ILE A 413 -0.93 8.86 -14.51
N LEU A 414 -0.61 7.85 -15.32
CA LEU A 414 -1.16 7.69 -16.67
C LEU A 414 -2.67 7.47 -16.60
N GLU A 415 -3.13 6.60 -15.69
CA GLU A 415 -4.55 6.30 -15.49
C GLU A 415 -5.34 7.49 -14.93
N LEU A 416 -4.68 8.45 -14.29
CA LEU A 416 -5.25 9.75 -13.95
C LEU A 416 -5.30 10.70 -15.17
N CYS A 417 -4.19 10.81 -15.91
CA CYS A 417 -4.06 11.80 -16.99
C CYS A 417 -4.89 11.45 -18.23
N ALA A 418 -4.91 10.18 -18.63
CA ALA A 418 -5.54 9.76 -19.88
C ALA A 418 -7.07 9.99 -19.87
N PRO A 419 -7.83 9.59 -18.82
CA PRO A 419 -9.25 9.87 -18.75
C PRO A 419 -9.56 11.38 -18.64
N VAL A 420 -8.72 12.18 -17.98
CA VAL A 420 -8.92 13.65 -17.94
C VAL A 420 -8.82 14.22 -19.35
N LEU A 421 -7.80 13.85 -20.11
CA LEU A 421 -7.63 14.34 -21.48
C LEU A 421 -8.75 13.83 -22.41
N ALA A 422 -9.19 12.58 -22.23
CA ALA A 422 -10.31 11.99 -22.95
C ALA A 422 -11.61 12.80 -22.76
N ILE A 423 -11.92 13.22 -21.53
CA ILE A 423 -13.10 14.04 -21.25
C ILE A 423 -12.94 15.46 -21.76
N LEU A 424 -11.75 16.05 -21.68
CA LEU A 424 -11.49 17.35 -22.29
C LEU A 424 -11.65 17.32 -23.82
N ALA A 425 -11.39 16.17 -24.46
CA ALA A 425 -11.68 15.97 -25.88
C ALA A 425 -13.18 16.11 -26.16
N LEU A 426 -14.04 15.50 -25.33
CA LEU A 426 -15.50 15.62 -25.44
C LEU A 426 -15.99 17.06 -25.17
N VAL A 427 -15.37 17.76 -24.22
CA VAL A 427 -15.66 19.19 -23.99
C VAL A 427 -15.41 19.99 -25.26
N GLN A 428 -14.27 19.77 -25.94
CA GLN A 428 -13.94 20.50 -27.17
C GLN A 428 -14.78 20.04 -28.37
N LEU A 429 -15.15 18.76 -28.42
CA LEU A 429 -16.04 18.20 -29.43
C LEU A 429 -17.41 18.89 -29.41
N PHE A 430 -17.94 19.15 -28.22
CA PHE A 430 -19.23 19.81 -28.02
C PHE A 430 -19.19 21.34 -28.07
N ASP A 431 -18.01 21.94 -28.11
CA ASP A 431 -17.88 23.39 -28.24
C ASP A 431 -18.35 23.87 -29.63
N PRO A 432 -19.44 24.65 -29.75
CA PRO A 432 -19.94 25.12 -31.03
C PRO A 432 -18.96 26.09 -31.74
N ALA A 433 -18.00 26.66 -31.03
CA ALA A 433 -17.00 27.58 -31.61
C ALA A 433 -15.95 26.88 -32.48
N GLU A 434 -15.78 25.55 -32.34
CA GLU A 434 -14.84 24.80 -33.16
C GLU A 434 -15.49 24.29 -34.45
N ASP A 435 -14.76 24.45 -35.56
CA ASP A 435 -15.18 24.03 -36.89
C ASP A 435 -15.51 22.53 -36.97
N THR A 436 -16.70 22.21 -37.47
CA THR A 436 -17.18 20.83 -37.63
C THR A 436 -16.38 20.06 -38.66
N SER A 437 -15.89 20.71 -39.72
CA SER A 437 -15.05 20.05 -40.74
C SER A 437 -13.73 19.57 -40.12
N LYS A 438 -13.10 20.44 -39.33
CA LYS A 438 -11.92 20.08 -38.54
C LYS A 438 -12.19 18.94 -37.56
N LYS A 439 -13.27 19.00 -36.76
CA LYS A 439 -13.63 17.90 -35.84
C LYS A 439 -13.79 16.56 -36.56
N LEU A 440 -14.40 16.57 -37.74
CA LEU A 440 -14.58 15.38 -38.56
C LEU A 440 -13.25 14.83 -39.08
N LYS A 441 -12.31 15.71 -39.47
CA LYS A 441 -10.95 15.31 -39.87
C LYS A 441 -10.21 14.67 -38.70
N ASP A 442 -10.23 15.30 -37.53
CA ASP A 442 -9.55 14.82 -36.33
C ASP A 442 -10.15 13.48 -35.85
N LEU A 443 -11.48 13.31 -35.97
CA LEU A 443 -12.16 12.04 -35.72
C LEU A 443 -11.69 10.93 -36.69
N LYS A 444 -11.66 11.21 -38.00
CA LYS A 444 -11.19 10.23 -39.01
C LYS A 444 -9.76 9.79 -38.73
N LEU A 445 -8.88 10.75 -38.40
CA LEU A 445 -7.49 10.46 -38.06
C LEU A 445 -7.39 9.60 -36.79
N THR A 446 -8.20 9.89 -35.77
CA THR A 446 -8.26 9.10 -34.53
C THR A 446 -8.72 7.66 -34.82
N ILE A 447 -9.79 7.47 -35.60
CA ILE A 447 -10.28 6.15 -36.00
C ILE A 447 -9.19 5.41 -36.78
N PHE A 448 -8.54 6.07 -37.74
CA PHE A 448 -7.46 5.46 -38.51
C PHE A 448 -6.29 5.01 -37.64
N ILE A 449 -5.83 5.84 -36.70
CA ILE A 449 -4.71 5.51 -35.80
C ILE A 449 -5.08 4.33 -34.90
N THR A 450 -6.22 4.40 -34.22
CA THR A 450 -6.62 3.41 -33.22
C THR A 450 -7.00 2.06 -33.83
N LEU A 451 -7.76 2.04 -34.94
CA LEU A 451 -8.00 0.82 -35.70
C LEU A 451 -6.71 0.30 -36.32
N GLY A 452 -5.85 1.18 -36.83
CA GLY A 452 -4.55 0.84 -37.39
C GLY A 452 -3.66 0.12 -36.37
N ILE A 453 -3.60 0.60 -35.13
CA ILE A 453 -2.88 -0.06 -34.04
C ILE A 453 -3.46 -1.47 -33.78
N GLY A 454 -4.78 -1.62 -33.66
CA GLY A 454 -5.39 -2.93 -33.38
C GLY A 454 -5.24 -3.93 -34.54
N VAL A 455 -5.37 -3.46 -35.79
CA VAL A 455 -5.12 -4.29 -36.99
C VAL A 455 -3.65 -4.67 -37.09
N LEU A 456 -2.73 -3.73 -36.85
CA LEU A 456 -1.30 -4.02 -36.85
C LEU A 456 -0.97 -5.10 -35.81
N LEU A 457 -1.48 -4.97 -34.58
CA LEU A 457 -1.30 -5.97 -33.52
C LEU A 457 -1.80 -7.35 -33.95
N TYR A 458 -2.97 -7.40 -34.58
CA TYR A 458 -3.50 -8.66 -35.11
C TYR A 458 -2.61 -9.29 -36.19
N LEU A 459 -2.04 -8.48 -37.09
CA LEU A 459 -1.21 -8.96 -38.20
C LEU A 459 0.18 -9.40 -37.72
N VAL A 460 0.78 -8.69 -36.77
CA VAL A 460 2.12 -9.00 -36.24
C VAL A 460 2.11 -10.07 -35.16
N LYS A 461 0.94 -10.64 -34.81
CA LYS A 461 0.81 -11.61 -33.72
C LYS A 461 1.72 -12.84 -33.85
N GLY A 462 2.05 -13.24 -35.09
CA GLY A 462 2.96 -14.35 -35.38
C GLY A 462 4.41 -14.09 -34.98
N MET A 463 4.77 -12.85 -34.65
CA MET A 463 6.10 -12.48 -34.15
C MET A 463 6.25 -12.74 -32.64
N PHE A 464 5.17 -12.98 -31.90
CA PHE A 464 5.22 -13.28 -30.47
C PHE A 464 5.30 -14.78 -30.21
N SER A 465 6.12 -15.18 -29.23
CA SER A 465 6.27 -16.58 -28.82
C SER A 465 5.07 -17.09 -28.03
N PHE A 466 4.40 -16.22 -27.26
CA PHE A 466 3.37 -16.58 -26.26
C PHE A 466 3.90 -17.50 -25.14
N THR A 467 5.22 -17.51 -24.92
CA THR A 467 5.90 -18.26 -23.85
C THR A 467 6.03 -17.38 -22.60
N GLY A 468 5.68 -17.92 -21.44
CA GLY A 468 5.78 -17.25 -20.13
C GLY A 468 6.85 -17.88 -19.23
N GLN A 469 7.24 -17.16 -18.18
CA GLN A 469 8.29 -17.59 -17.24
C GLN A 469 7.93 -18.91 -16.52
N SER A 470 6.65 -19.15 -16.24
CA SER A 470 6.18 -20.36 -15.56
C SER A 470 6.18 -21.61 -16.46
N ASP A 471 6.31 -21.45 -17.78
CA ASP A 471 6.10 -22.56 -18.73
C ASP A 471 7.10 -23.71 -18.54
N GLU A 472 8.33 -23.42 -18.10
CA GLU A 472 9.32 -24.45 -17.78
C GLU A 472 8.85 -25.35 -16.63
N THR A 473 8.31 -24.74 -15.57
CA THR A 473 7.75 -25.45 -14.43
C THR A 473 6.56 -26.30 -14.86
N TYR A 474 5.64 -25.75 -15.67
CA TYR A 474 4.51 -26.52 -16.17
C TYR A 474 4.94 -27.66 -17.11
N ARG A 475 5.98 -27.46 -17.93
CA ARG A 475 6.55 -28.52 -18.77
C ARG A 475 7.07 -29.68 -17.93
N GLN A 476 7.77 -29.38 -16.84
CA GLN A 476 8.32 -30.40 -15.95
C GLN A 476 7.24 -31.24 -15.25
N TYR A 477 6.14 -30.61 -14.81
CA TYR A 477 5.07 -31.30 -14.08
C TYR A 477 4.04 -31.96 -15.00
N TYR A 478 3.73 -31.36 -16.16
CA TYR A 478 2.57 -31.73 -16.98
C TYR A 478 2.92 -32.07 -18.43
N GLY A 479 4.16 -31.89 -18.87
CA GLY A 479 4.63 -32.18 -20.23
C GLY A 479 4.39 -31.05 -21.24
N ASP A 480 4.96 -31.21 -22.43
CA ASP A 480 4.93 -30.19 -23.51
C ASP A 480 3.54 -29.95 -24.10
N ASP A 481 2.68 -30.98 -24.15
CA ASP A 481 1.33 -30.86 -24.72
C ASP A 481 0.50 -29.82 -23.96
N ILE A 482 0.53 -29.86 -22.62
CA ILE A 482 -0.19 -28.91 -21.77
C ILE A 482 0.35 -27.48 -21.95
N VAL A 483 1.66 -27.30 -22.04
CA VAL A 483 2.25 -25.98 -22.30
C VAL A 483 1.82 -25.45 -23.67
N SER A 484 1.79 -26.30 -24.69
CA SER A 484 1.34 -25.91 -26.04
C SER A 484 -0.13 -25.46 -26.06
N LEU A 485 -0.97 -26.07 -25.23
CA LEU A 485 -2.38 -25.71 -25.07
C LEU A 485 -2.56 -24.40 -24.30
N ILE A 486 -1.79 -24.20 -23.23
CA ILE A 486 -1.73 -22.91 -22.53
C ILE A 486 -1.34 -21.79 -23.50
N MET A 487 -0.32 -22.01 -24.35
CA MET A 487 0.05 -21.07 -25.41
C MET A 487 -1.08 -20.85 -26.42
N ALA A 488 -1.85 -21.89 -26.75
CA ALA A 488 -3.00 -21.80 -27.65
C ALA A 488 -4.17 -21.02 -27.03
N ASP A 489 -4.34 -21.09 -25.70
CA ASP A 489 -5.29 -20.31 -24.91
C ASP A 489 -4.85 -18.85 -24.82
N ARG A 490 -3.56 -18.57 -24.57
CA ARG A 490 -2.97 -17.21 -24.64
C ARG A 490 -3.23 -16.55 -26.00
N LYS A 491 -3.04 -17.29 -27.10
CA LYS A 491 -3.37 -16.82 -28.47
C LYS A 491 -4.86 -16.57 -28.65
N ALA A 492 -5.73 -17.37 -28.04
CA ALA A 492 -7.17 -17.22 -28.14
C ALA A 492 -7.63 -15.92 -27.45
N VAL A 493 -7.21 -15.70 -26.19
CA VAL A 493 -7.55 -14.47 -25.45
C VAL A 493 -6.96 -13.22 -26.09
N TYR A 494 -5.74 -13.31 -26.63
CA TYR A 494 -5.11 -12.24 -27.42
C TYR A 494 -6.00 -11.77 -28.57
N ASN A 495 -6.46 -12.71 -29.40
CA ASN A 495 -7.30 -12.38 -30.55
C ASN A 495 -8.66 -11.83 -30.11
N ALA A 496 -9.29 -12.49 -29.13
CA ALA A 496 -10.62 -12.10 -28.64
C ALA A 496 -10.63 -10.65 -28.12
N ASP A 497 -9.61 -10.27 -27.33
CA ASP A 497 -9.56 -8.93 -26.76
C ASP A 497 -9.15 -7.85 -27.79
N ILE A 498 -8.39 -8.17 -28.84
CA ILE A 498 -8.17 -7.27 -29.97
C ILE A 498 -9.50 -6.97 -30.67
N PHE A 499 -10.25 -8.00 -31.07
CA PHE A 499 -11.53 -7.81 -31.76
C PHE A 499 -12.52 -7.03 -30.92
N ARG A 500 -12.62 -7.37 -29.63
CA ARG A 500 -13.42 -6.62 -28.65
C ARG A 500 -13.06 -5.14 -28.65
N SER A 501 -11.76 -4.81 -28.56
CA SER A 501 -11.30 -3.42 -28.49
C SER A 501 -11.57 -2.66 -29.80
N LEU A 502 -11.39 -3.31 -30.96
CA LEU A 502 -11.74 -2.74 -32.26
C LEU A 502 -13.25 -2.43 -32.37
N ILE A 503 -14.11 -3.33 -31.89
CA ILE A 503 -15.57 -3.11 -31.86
C ILE A 503 -15.91 -1.87 -31.03
N TYR A 504 -15.33 -1.72 -29.83
CA TYR A 504 -15.56 -0.54 -29.00
C TYR A 504 -15.09 0.76 -29.67
N VAL A 505 -13.93 0.74 -30.36
CA VAL A 505 -13.44 1.89 -31.14
C VAL A 505 -14.41 2.26 -32.26
N ILE A 506 -14.91 1.27 -33.02
CA ILE A 506 -15.88 1.50 -34.10
C ILE A 506 -17.16 2.10 -33.54
N LEU A 507 -17.72 1.54 -32.46
CA LEU A 507 -18.95 2.03 -31.85
C LEU A 507 -18.79 3.46 -31.32
N ALA A 508 -17.70 3.76 -30.62
CA ALA A 508 -17.42 5.10 -30.12
C ALA A 508 -17.24 6.10 -31.29
N GLY A 509 -16.51 5.71 -32.33
CA GLY A 509 -16.33 6.48 -33.55
C GLY A 509 -17.64 6.79 -34.26
N LEU A 510 -18.54 5.80 -34.40
CA LEU A 510 -19.86 5.95 -35.01
C LEU A 510 -20.75 6.89 -34.20
N VAL A 511 -20.78 6.75 -32.88
CA VAL A 511 -21.55 7.63 -31.99
C VAL A 511 -21.13 9.09 -32.15
N ILE A 512 -19.81 9.37 -32.17
CA ILE A 512 -19.29 10.73 -32.38
C ILE A 512 -19.55 11.20 -33.82
N TRP A 513 -19.39 10.33 -34.82
CA TRP A 513 -19.65 10.67 -36.21
C TRP A 513 -21.10 11.08 -36.45
N PHE A 514 -22.07 10.33 -35.92
CA PHE A 514 -23.50 10.67 -36.02
C PHE A 514 -23.83 11.98 -35.31
N TYR A 515 -23.16 12.27 -34.18
CA TYR A 515 -23.27 13.59 -33.54
C TYR A 515 -22.79 14.72 -34.46
N LEU A 516 -21.59 14.60 -35.04
CA LEU A 516 -21.04 15.62 -35.95
C LEU A 516 -21.85 15.77 -37.25
N LYS A 517 -22.67 14.76 -37.60
CA LYS A 517 -23.64 14.81 -38.69
C LYS A 517 -25.03 15.29 -38.24
N ASN A 518 -25.15 15.85 -37.04
CA ASN A 518 -26.38 16.35 -36.44
C ASN A 518 -27.52 15.31 -36.36
N LYS A 519 -27.18 14.01 -36.30
CA LYS A 519 -28.15 12.90 -36.17
C LYS A 519 -28.43 12.53 -34.71
N LEU A 520 -27.52 12.85 -33.80
CA LEU A 520 -27.65 12.59 -32.36
C LEU A 520 -27.56 13.89 -31.57
N LYS A 521 -28.33 13.99 -30.48
CA LYS A 521 -28.23 15.09 -29.52
C LYS A 521 -27.10 14.85 -28.52
N GLN A 522 -26.47 15.91 -28.04
CA GLN A 522 -25.35 15.85 -27.09
C GLN A 522 -25.62 14.95 -25.87
N ASN A 523 -26.79 15.07 -25.21
CA ASN A 523 -27.10 14.25 -24.04
C ASN A 523 -27.12 12.74 -24.36
N LEU A 524 -27.66 12.38 -25.52
CA LEU A 524 -27.71 10.98 -25.96
C LEU A 524 -26.31 10.44 -26.26
N VAL A 525 -25.44 11.25 -26.85
CA VAL A 525 -24.02 10.90 -27.08
C VAL A 525 -23.31 10.63 -25.76
N ILE A 526 -23.50 11.48 -24.75
CA ILE A 526 -22.89 11.29 -23.43
C ILE A 526 -23.36 9.98 -22.80
N VAL A 527 -24.66 9.66 -22.89
CA VAL A 527 -25.22 8.40 -22.36
C VAL A 527 -24.67 7.19 -23.12
N LEU A 528 -24.66 7.22 -24.46
CA LEU A 528 -24.15 6.11 -25.28
C LEU A 528 -22.66 5.86 -25.03
N LEU A 529 -21.84 6.91 -24.98
CA LEU A 529 -20.42 6.78 -24.62
C LEU A 529 -20.24 6.29 -23.18
N GLY A 530 -21.10 6.72 -22.24
CA GLY A 530 -21.08 6.21 -20.86
C GLY A 530 -21.39 4.74 -20.75
N VAL A 531 -22.40 4.27 -21.49
CA VAL A 531 -22.70 2.83 -21.59
C VAL A 531 -21.50 2.09 -22.18
N LEU A 532 -20.93 2.56 -23.28
CA LEU A 532 -19.77 1.92 -23.90
C LEU A 532 -18.56 1.87 -22.93
N VAL A 533 -18.24 2.96 -22.24
CA VAL A 533 -17.14 3.00 -21.26
C VAL A 533 -17.39 2.03 -20.09
N VAL A 534 -18.60 2.00 -19.54
CA VAL A 534 -18.92 1.12 -18.41
C VAL A 534 -18.87 -0.34 -18.83
N PHE A 535 -19.50 -0.73 -19.94
CA PHE A 535 -19.45 -2.11 -20.43
C PHE A 535 -18.02 -2.55 -20.81
N ASP A 536 -17.25 -1.64 -21.38
CA ASP A 536 -15.86 -1.87 -21.69
C ASP A 536 -15.05 -2.17 -20.41
N LEU A 537 -15.06 -1.25 -19.45
CA LEU A 537 -14.23 -1.38 -18.25
C LEU A 537 -14.73 -2.45 -17.27
N VAL A 538 -16.02 -2.44 -16.92
CA VAL A 538 -16.62 -3.40 -15.98
C VAL A 538 -16.53 -4.83 -16.52
N GLY A 539 -16.69 -5.02 -17.82
CA GLY A 539 -16.60 -6.34 -18.44
C GLY A 539 -15.19 -6.97 -18.35
N VAL A 540 -14.15 -6.16 -18.20
CA VAL A 540 -12.78 -6.65 -17.95
C VAL A 540 -12.53 -6.77 -16.45
N ALA A 541 -12.92 -5.77 -15.66
CA ALA A 541 -12.69 -5.77 -14.22
C ALA A 541 -13.34 -6.98 -13.51
N LYS A 542 -14.56 -7.38 -13.93
CA LYS A 542 -15.27 -8.55 -13.39
C LYS A 542 -14.58 -9.90 -13.65
N ARG A 543 -13.59 -9.96 -14.54
CA ARG A 543 -12.80 -11.19 -14.76
C ARG A 543 -11.82 -11.46 -13.62
N TYR A 544 -11.50 -10.43 -12.82
CA TYR A 544 -10.46 -10.48 -11.80
C TYR A 544 -10.96 -10.15 -10.40
N VAL A 545 -12.06 -9.40 -10.29
CA VAL A 545 -12.73 -9.14 -9.02
C VAL A 545 -14.24 -9.29 -9.22
N ASN A 546 -14.81 -10.33 -8.63
CA ASN A 546 -16.22 -10.68 -8.79
C ASN A 546 -16.85 -11.11 -7.44
N GLU A 547 -17.99 -11.79 -7.50
CA GLU A 547 -18.80 -12.16 -6.35
C GLU A 547 -18.20 -13.32 -5.54
N ASP A 548 -17.37 -14.16 -6.17
CA ASP A 548 -16.77 -15.34 -5.57
C ASP A 548 -15.61 -14.98 -4.62
N ASP A 549 -15.05 -13.77 -4.76
CA ASP A 549 -14.03 -13.22 -3.86
C ASP A 549 -14.60 -12.82 -2.48
N PHE A 550 -15.93 -12.84 -2.31
CA PHE A 550 -16.61 -12.39 -1.11
C PHE A 550 -16.98 -13.52 -0.16
N VAL A 551 -16.48 -13.44 1.07
CA VAL A 551 -16.78 -14.35 2.18
C VAL A 551 -17.61 -13.67 3.28
N ALA A 552 -18.23 -14.46 4.17
CA ALA A 552 -18.94 -13.92 5.31
C ALA A 552 -18.00 -13.14 6.25
N GLN A 553 -18.41 -11.98 6.75
CA GLN A 553 -17.59 -11.10 7.61
C GLN A 553 -16.97 -11.82 8.82
N ARG A 554 -17.66 -12.80 9.40
CA ARG A 554 -17.14 -13.59 10.52
C ARG A 554 -15.82 -14.28 10.21
N ARG A 555 -15.65 -14.80 8.98
CA ARG A 555 -14.41 -15.45 8.52
C ARG A 555 -13.20 -14.51 8.53
N MET A 556 -13.42 -13.20 8.40
CA MET A 556 -12.34 -12.20 8.47
C MET A 556 -12.09 -11.67 9.89
N LEU A 557 -13.11 -11.65 10.76
CA LEU A 557 -12.97 -11.18 12.15
C LEU A 557 -12.29 -12.23 13.06
N GLU A 558 -12.52 -13.51 12.78
CA GLU A 558 -11.94 -14.65 13.47
C GLU A 558 -11.31 -15.58 12.43
N PRO A 559 -10.23 -15.16 11.77
CA PRO A 559 -9.70 -15.88 10.62
C PRO A 559 -8.93 -17.14 10.99
N PHE A 560 -8.53 -17.27 12.25
CA PHE A 560 -7.81 -18.42 12.76
C PHE A 560 -8.70 -19.23 13.70
N GLN A 561 -8.77 -20.54 13.45
CA GLN A 561 -9.44 -21.48 14.35
C GLN A 561 -8.44 -21.99 15.39
N GLU A 562 -8.89 -22.04 16.64
CA GLU A 562 -8.14 -22.61 17.75
C GLU A 562 -7.97 -24.13 17.54
N THR A 563 -6.74 -24.61 17.65
CA THR A 563 -6.41 -26.04 17.55
C THR A 563 -6.21 -26.66 18.94
N ASP A 564 -6.12 -27.98 19.01
CA ASP A 564 -5.85 -28.66 20.28
C ASP A 564 -4.47 -28.33 20.86
N MET A 565 -3.49 -28.02 19.99
CA MET A 565 -2.21 -27.44 20.40
C MET A 565 -2.39 -26.11 21.14
N ASP A 566 -3.21 -25.21 20.61
CA ASP A 566 -3.45 -23.92 21.27
C ASP A 566 -4.12 -24.11 22.63
N ARG A 567 -5.11 -25.01 22.71
CA ARG A 567 -5.77 -25.35 23.98
C ARG A 567 -4.79 -25.92 25.00
N GLN A 568 -3.84 -26.74 24.57
CA GLN A 568 -2.82 -27.29 25.44
C GLN A 568 -1.87 -26.20 25.96
N ILE A 569 -1.40 -25.30 25.09
CA ILE A 569 -0.56 -24.17 25.48
C ILE A 569 -1.32 -23.22 26.42
N ALA A 570 -2.59 -22.96 26.17
CA ALA A 570 -3.43 -22.05 26.95
C ALA A 570 -3.66 -22.50 28.41
N GLN A 571 -3.31 -23.75 28.77
CA GLN A 571 -3.32 -24.22 30.16
C GLN A 571 -2.17 -23.61 30.98
N ASP A 572 -1.09 -23.19 30.33
CA ASP A 572 0.00 -22.48 30.96
C ASP A 572 -0.35 -20.99 31.08
N THR A 573 -0.47 -20.52 32.32
CA THR A 573 -0.83 -19.13 32.65
C THR A 573 0.38 -18.22 32.85
N THR A 574 1.60 -18.75 32.71
CA THR A 574 2.82 -17.95 32.79
C THR A 574 3.02 -17.12 31.52
N VAL A 575 3.90 -16.12 31.57
CA VAL A 575 4.28 -15.33 30.38
C VAL A 575 5.48 -15.99 29.70
N PHE A 576 5.29 -16.40 28.46
CA PHE A 576 6.27 -17.10 27.62
C PHE A 576 6.01 -16.82 26.14
N ARG A 577 6.95 -17.22 25.28
CA ARG A 577 6.81 -17.16 23.82
C ARG A 577 6.67 -18.53 23.18
N VAL A 578 6.00 -18.54 22.02
CA VAL A 578 5.81 -19.69 21.14
C VAL A 578 6.52 -19.43 19.82
N TYR A 579 7.24 -20.44 19.33
CA TYR A 579 7.89 -20.42 18.02
C TYR A 579 7.27 -21.48 17.11
N ASP A 580 6.70 -21.05 15.99
CA ASP A 580 6.19 -21.94 14.94
C ASP A 580 7.06 -21.78 13.67
N PRO A 581 7.92 -22.76 13.35
CA PRO A 581 8.74 -22.72 12.13
C PRO A 581 7.91 -22.72 10.84
N SER A 582 6.66 -23.21 10.85
CA SER A 582 5.81 -23.24 9.65
C SER A 582 5.30 -21.86 9.22
N GLU A 583 5.34 -20.87 10.14
CA GLU A 583 4.95 -19.49 9.87
C GLU A 583 6.09 -18.61 9.31
N ILE A 584 7.29 -19.20 9.14
CA ILE A 584 8.42 -18.53 8.49
C ILE A 584 8.05 -18.20 7.04
N GLY A 585 8.21 -16.94 6.65
CA GLY A 585 7.82 -16.46 5.31
C GLY A 585 6.49 -15.72 5.25
N GLY A 586 5.66 -15.77 6.30
CA GLY A 586 4.51 -14.84 6.40
C GLY A 586 3.26 -15.31 7.14
N GLY A 587 3.38 -15.84 8.36
CA GLY A 587 2.25 -16.16 9.24
C GLY A 587 2.04 -15.18 10.39
N GLY A 588 0.79 -14.97 10.80
CA GLY A 588 0.38 -14.22 11.99
C GLY A 588 -0.56 -15.01 12.90
N ARG A 589 -0.70 -16.33 12.68
CA ARG A 589 -1.65 -17.18 13.41
C ARG A 589 -1.17 -17.38 14.85
N THR A 590 0.10 -17.71 15.05
CA THR A 590 0.65 -17.91 16.40
C THR A 590 0.48 -16.65 17.24
N ALA A 591 0.73 -15.46 16.66
CA ALA A 591 0.53 -14.16 17.31
C ALA A 591 -0.94 -13.86 17.68
N TYR A 592 -1.91 -14.54 17.06
CA TYR A 592 -3.32 -14.40 17.41
C TYR A 592 -3.67 -15.08 18.73
N PHE A 593 -3.01 -16.21 19.05
CA PHE A 593 -3.30 -17.01 20.24
C PHE A 593 -2.27 -16.83 21.35
N HIS A 594 -1.00 -16.64 21.00
CA HIS A 594 0.14 -16.67 21.92
C HIS A 594 1.14 -15.54 21.61
N GLN A 595 2.02 -15.20 22.54
CA GLN A 595 3.15 -14.31 22.24
C GLN A 595 4.15 -15.02 21.33
N SER A 596 4.45 -14.45 20.17
CA SER A 596 5.34 -15.07 19.18
C SER A 596 6.65 -14.31 19.02
N ILE A 597 7.74 -15.04 18.76
CA ILE A 597 9.00 -14.45 18.27
C ILE A 597 8.96 -14.14 16.76
N TRP A 598 7.88 -14.49 16.07
CA TRP A 598 7.70 -14.24 14.64
C TRP A 598 6.37 -13.52 14.36
N GLY A 599 6.10 -13.25 13.07
CA GLY A 599 4.89 -12.56 12.65
C GLY A 599 4.88 -12.12 11.18
N TYR A 600 3.79 -11.46 10.78
CA TYR A 600 3.56 -10.92 9.43
C TYR A 600 3.69 -9.40 9.40
N HIS A 601 4.80 -8.89 8.84
CA HIS A 601 4.98 -7.45 8.59
C HIS A 601 6.02 -7.18 7.49
N ALA A 602 5.79 -6.17 6.65
CA ALA A 602 6.69 -5.79 5.56
C ALA A 602 7.92 -4.97 5.99
N ALA A 603 7.95 -4.52 7.25
CA ALA A 603 9.06 -3.82 7.86
C ALA A 603 9.29 -4.46 9.22
N LYS A 604 9.85 -5.68 9.26
CA LYS A 604 10.05 -6.42 10.51
C LYS A 604 11.08 -5.70 11.37
N PRO A 605 11.11 -5.87 12.71
CA PRO A 605 12.24 -5.41 13.52
C PRO A 605 13.57 -5.94 12.95
N ALA A 606 14.59 -5.09 12.82
CA ALA A 606 15.86 -5.51 12.21
C ALA A 606 16.54 -6.61 13.03
N GLY A 607 16.66 -6.38 14.35
CA GLY A 607 17.37 -7.30 15.24
C GLY A 607 16.80 -8.72 15.27
N ILE A 608 15.47 -8.89 15.23
CA ILE A 608 14.87 -10.24 15.20
C ILE A 608 15.07 -10.94 13.85
N GLN A 609 15.05 -10.19 12.74
CA GLN A 609 15.36 -10.75 11.41
C GLN A 609 16.83 -11.16 11.34
N GLU A 610 17.74 -10.36 11.89
CA GLU A 610 19.18 -10.67 11.94
C GLU A 610 19.46 -11.87 12.86
N LEU A 611 18.82 -11.95 14.05
CA LEU A 611 18.87 -13.16 14.89
C LEU A 611 18.31 -14.38 14.15
N PHE A 612 17.28 -14.20 13.32
CA PHE A 612 16.75 -15.29 12.53
C PHE A 612 17.77 -15.81 11.51
N ASP A 613 18.35 -14.90 10.73
CA ASP A 613 19.31 -15.24 9.69
C ASP A 613 20.58 -15.90 10.27
N PHE A 614 21.07 -15.43 11.42
CA PHE A 614 22.31 -15.93 12.02
C PHE A 614 22.12 -17.16 12.93
N HIS A 615 20.99 -17.26 13.63
CA HIS A 615 20.81 -18.24 14.71
C HIS A 615 19.53 -19.07 14.65
N ILE A 616 18.35 -18.45 14.53
CA ILE A 616 17.07 -19.18 14.65
C ILE A 616 16.88 -20.14 13.46
N SER A 617 17.24 -19.72 12.26
CA SER A 617 17.21 -20.57 11.05
C SER A 617 18.14 -21.80 11.15
N LYS A 618 19.16 -21.73 12.02
CA LYS A 618 20.11 -22.81 12.31
C LYS A 618 19.71 -23.62 13.57
N ASN A 619 18.50 -23.42 14.09
CA ASN A 619 17.98 -24.06 15.30
C ASN A 619 18.86 -23.84 16.56
N ASN A 620 19.45 -22.65 16.72
CA ASN A 620 20.20 -22.33 17.93
C ASN A 620 19.27 -22.20 19.15
N VAL A 621 19.13 -23.28 19.92
CA VAL A 621 18.25 -23.36 21.10
C VAL A 621 18.62 -22.32 22.17
N ARG A 622 19.89 -21.93 22.31
CA ARG A 622 20.30 -20.91 23.29
C ARG A 622 19.65 -19.54 23.02
N VAL A 623 19.55 -19.17 21.75
CA VAL A 623 18.88 -17.94 21.32
C VAL A 623 17.36 -18.04 21.55
N LEU A 624 16.75 -19.21 21.31
CA LEU A 624 15.34 -19.44 21.66
C LEU A 624 15.12 -19.32 23.17
N SER A 625 16.03 -19.85 23.97
CA SER A 625 15.97 -19.81 25.44
C SER A 625 16.08 -18.39 26.01
N MET A 626 16.99 -17.55 25.50
CA MET A 626 17.09 -16.15 25.95
C MET A 626 15.86 -15.31 25.56
N LEU A 627 15.18 -15.67 24.46
CA LEU A 627 13.92 -15.07 24.02
C LEU A 627 12.70 -15.62 24.79
N ASN A 628 12.91 -16.42 25.84
CA ASN A 628 11.85 -17.04 26.64
C ASN A 628 10.86 -17.86 25.79
N VAL A 629 11.35 -18.51 24.74
CA VAL A 629 10.56 -19.46 23.94
C VAL A 629 10.42 -20.75 24.75
N LYS A 630 9.22 -20.99 25.26
CA LYS A 630 8.90 -22.17 26.07
C LYS A 630 8.32 -23.30 25.22
N TYR A 631 7.58 -22.96 24.16
CA TYR A 631 6.98 -23.93 23.25
C TYR A 631 7.49 -23.74 21.83
N VAL A 632 7.94 -24.83 21.21
CA VAL A 632 8.31 -24.91 19.80
C VAL A 632 7.31 -25.83 19.11
N VAL A 633 6.60 -25.32 18.10
CA VAL A 633 5.64 -26.11 17.34
C VAL A 633 6.39 -27.09 16.44
N GLN A 634 6.01 -28.36 16.51
CA GLN A 634 6.52 -29.42 15.64
C GLN A 634 5.34 -30.14 14.98
N GLN A 635 5.59 -30.85 13.89
CA GLN A 635 4.60 -31.70 13.24
C GLN A 635 4.96 -33.18 13.44
N ASP A 636 3.95 -34.02 13.69
CA ASP A 636 4.13 -35.47 13.71
C ASP A 636 4.19 -36.06 12.28
N GLU A 637 4.41 -37.37 12.17
CA GLU A 637 4.49 -38.07 10.87
C GLU A 637 3.18 -38.00 10.07
N GLU A 638 2.05 -37.72 10.73
CA GLU A 638 0.73 -37.55 10.14
C GLU A 638 0.44 -36.07 9.78
N GLY A 639 1.40 -35.16 10.00
CA GLY A 639 1.30 -33.74 9.71
C GLY A 639 0.53 -32.91 10.74
N ARG A 640 0.20 -33.48 11.91
CA ARG A 640 -0.48 -32.76 12.99
C ARG A 640 0.52 -31.97 13.83
N SER A 641 0.21 -30.69 14.05
CA SER A 641 1.03 -29.82 14.89
C SER A 641 0.84 -30.11 16.39
N TYR A 642 1.94 -30.18 17.14
CA TYR A 642 1.95 -30.33 18.59
C TYR A 642 3.02 -29.43 19.24
N PRO A 643 2.85 -29.01 20.51
CA PRO A 643 3.79 -28.11 21.17
C PRO A 643 4.90 -28.87 21.90
N ALA A 644 6.13 -28.79 21.42
CA ALA A 644 7.30 -29.32 22.11
C ALA A 644 7.83 -28.33 23.15
N LEU A 645 8.18 -28.81 24.35
CA LEU A 645 8.68 -27.97 25.44
C LEU A 645 10.18 -27.68 25.27
N ASN A 646 10.58 -26.42 25.40
CA ASN A 646 11.97 -26.02 25.63
C ASN A 646 12.22 -25.93 27.14
N PRO A 647 12.91 -26.92 27.75
CA PRO A 647 13.18 -26.92 29.19
C PRO A 647 14.18 -25.84 29.61
N ASP A 648 14.97 -25.32 28.67
CA ASP A 648 16.07 -24.40 28.94
C ASP A 648 15.66 -22.92 28.82
N ALA A 649 14.37 -22.61 28.69
CA ALA A 649 13.90 -21.24 28.61
C ALA A 649 14.35 -20.41 29.83
N ASN A 650 14.99 -19.25 29.58
CA ASN A 650 15.61 -18.48 30.65
C ASN A 650 14.59 -17.80 31.58
N GLY A 651 13.33 -17.67 31.14
CA GLY A 651 12.27 -16.92 31.80
C GLY A 651 12.21 -15.46 31.35
N ASN A 652 11.30 -14.69 31.95
CA ASN A 652 11.06 -13.29 31.59
C ASN A 652 12.21 -12.35 31.98
N ALA A 653 12.97 -12.70 33.02
CA ALA A 653 14.19 -11.99 33.43
C ALA A 653 15.08 -12.92 34.27
N TRP A 654 16.39 -12.67 34.27
CA TRP A 654 17.36 -13.40 35.09
C TRP A 654 18.58 -12.53 35.39
N PHE A 655 19.28 -12.82 36.49
CA PHE A 655 20.58 -12.21 36.80
C PHE A 655 21.70 -12.96 36.09
N ILE A 656 22.74 -12.24 35.68
CA ILE A 656 23.95 -12.78 35.05
C ILE A 656 25.17 -12.56 35.95
N ASP A 657 26.20 -13.38 35.72
CA ASP A 657 27.48 -13.35 36.42
C ASP A 657 28.52 -12.52 35.68
N GLU A 658 28.44 -12.49 34.35
CA GLU A 658 29.44 -11.83 33.50
C GLU A 658 28.79 -11.06 32.36
N LEU A 659 29.24 -9.82 32.17
CA LEU A 659 28.90 -8.99 31.03
C LEU A 659 30.12 -8.92 30.10
N VAL A 660 30.00 -9.55 28.93
CA VAL A 660 31.08 -9.73 27.95
C VAL A 660 31.11 -8.53 26.99
N PRO A 661 32.16 -7.69 27.02
CA PRO A 661 32.26 -6.53 26.13
C PRO A 661 32.71 -6.95 24.73
N VAL A 662 32.01 -6.45 23.71
CA VAL A 662 32.44 -6.47 22.31
C VAL A 662 32.37 -5.06 21.73
N TYR A 663 32.94 -4.82 20.55
CA TYR A 663 33.15 -3.45 20.05
C TYR A 663 32.34 -3.11 18.79
N ASN A 664 31.65 -4.08 18.21
CA ASN A 664 30.81 -3.90 17.03
C ASN A 664 29.67 -4.94 17.01
N ALA A 665 28.68 -4.70 16.13
CA ALA A 665 27.49 -5.54 16.02
C ALA A 665 27.79 -6.96 15.51
N ASN A 666 28.81 -7.15 14.67
CA ASN A 666 29.19 -8.47 14.17
C ASN A 666 29.67 -9.35 15.31
N ASP A 667 30.56 -8.83 16.16
CA ASP A 667 31.09 -9.58 17.30
C ASP A 667 29.99 -9.91 18.32
N GLU A 668 29.03 -8.99 18.51
CA GLU A 668 27.89 -9.19 19.40
C GLU A 668 26.99 -10.34 18.96
N ILE A 669 26.55 -10.33 17.70
CA ILE A 669 25.70 -11.42 17.17
C ILE A 669 26.49 -12.73 17.13
N MET A 670 27.75 -12.72 16.71
CA MET A 670 28.56 -13.94 16.61
C MET A 670 28.88 -14.57 17.97
N ALA A 671 28.97 -13.77 19.04
CA ALA A 671 29.17 -14.29 20.40
C ALA A 671 28.03 -15.24 20.84
N LEU A 672 26.81 -15.03 20.34
CA LEU A 672 25.63 -15.86 20.67
C LEU A 672 25.72 -17.30 20.15
N ASN A 673 26.70 -17.62 19.31
CA ASN A 673 26.96 -19.01 18.89
C ASN A 673 27.33 -19.91 20.07
N THR A 674 28.10 -19.38 21.03
CA THR A 674 28.67 -20.17 22.15
C THR A 674 28.36 -19.59 23.52
N LEU A 675 27.81 -18.38 23.61
CA LEU A 675 27.49 -17.72 24.87
C LEU A 675 26.53 -18.57 25.73
N ASP A 676 26.91 -18.77 26.99
CA ASP A 676 25.98 -19.25 28.01
C ASP A 676 25.05 -18.10 28.42
N VAL A 677 23.93 -18.00 27.72
CA VAL A 677 22.95 -16.91 27.88
C VAL A 677 22.31 -16.86 29.27
N LYS A 678 22.42 -17.91 30.10
CA LYS A 678 21.85 -17.94 31.45
C LYS A 678 22.75 -17.23 32.45
N HIS A 679 24.06 -17.34 32.28
CA HIS A 679 25.06 -16.80 33.19
C HIS A 679 25.82 -15.60 32.62
N LYS A 680 25.79 -15.40 31.30
CA LYS A 680 26.51 -14.33 30.62
C LYS A 680 25.60 -13.55 29.68
N ALA A 681 25.91 -12.27 29.50
CA ALA A 681 25.35 -11.47 28.43
C ALA A 681 26.45 -10.73 27.68
N VAL A 682 26.31 -10.59 26.37
CA VAL A 682 27.23 -9.81 25.52
C VAL A 682 26.64 -8.42 25.28
N PHE A 683 27.48 -7.38 25.16
CA PHE A 683 27.03 -6.03 24.84
C PHE A 683 28.07 -5.25 24.04
N ASN A 684 27.60 -4.31 23.22
CA ASN A 684 28.48 -3.42 22.48
C ASN A 684 29.01 -2.28 23.36
N LYS A 685 30.26 -2.41 23.81
CA LYS A 685 30.97 -1.43 24.64
C LYS A 685 31.14 -0.08 23.97
N SER A 686 31.23 -0.03 22.63
CA SER A 686 31.30 1.22 21.86
C SER A 686 29.97 1.98 21.87
N LYS A 687 28.83 1.29 22.02
CA LYS A 687 27.50 1.92 22.18
C LYS A 687 27.24 2.35 23.64
N PHE A 688 27.75 1.60 24.61
CA PHE A 688 27.50 1.81 26.04
C PHE A 688 28.81 1.95 26.86
N GLU A 689 29.55 3.03 26.59
CA GLU A 689 30.88 3.27 27.18
C GLU A 689 30.85 3.39 28.72
N ASN A 690 29.73 3.84 29.29
CA ASN A 690 29.57 4.13 30.71
C ASN A 690 29.57 2.90 31.63
N ILE A 691 29.39 1.68 31.09
CA ILE A 691 29.30 0.44 31.88
C ILE A 691 30.70 -0.01 32.33
N LYS A 692 31.02 0.08 33.63
CA LYS A 692 32.37 -0.21 34.14
C LYS A 692 32.51 -1.61 34.74
N GLU A 693 31.50 -2.07 35.47
CA GLU A 693 31.51 -3.39 36.08
C GLU A 693 31.10 -4.45 35.07
N LEU A 694 31.87 -5.53 35.00
CA LEU A 694 31.67 -6.63 34.06
C LEU A 694 31.46 -7.98 34.75
N ASN A 695 31.69 -8.06 36.06
CA ASN A 695 31.57 -9.29 36.83
C ASN A 695 30.67 -9.03 38.03
N PHE A 696 29.69 -9.90 38.24
CA PHE A 696 28.64 -9.77 39.23
C PHE A 696 28.52 -11.05 40.05
N LYS A 697 28.10 -10.92 41.30
CA LYS A 697 27.92 -12.06 42.20
C LYS A 697 26.45 -12.42 42.28
N THR A 698 26.06 -13.46 41.55
CA THR A 698 24.73 -14.08 41.65
C THR A 698 24.84 -15.33 42.51
N ASP A 699 24.12 -15.38 43.62
CA ASP A 699 23.97 -16.61 44.40
C ASP A 699 22.63 -17.30 44.10
N SER A 700 22.42 -18.50 44.64
CA SER A 700 21.19 -19.27 44.41
C SER A 700 19.92 -18.62 44.99
N THR A 701 20.04 -17.55 45.78
CA THR A 701 18.90 -16.80 46.33
C THR A 701 18.54 -15.57 45.50
N ALA A 702 19.41 -15.18 44.56
CA ALA A 702 19.15 -14.12 43.61
C ALA A 702 17.99 -14.51 42.69
N SER A 703 16.95 -13.67 42.64
CA SER A 703 15.78 -13.92 41.81
C SER A 703 15.19 -12.63 41.31
N ILE A 704 14.66 -12.70 40.09
CA ILE A 704 13.85 -11.64 39.50
C ILE A 704 12.66 -12.31 38.79
N LYS A 705 11.45 -11.81 39.06
CA LYS A 705 10.22 -12.41 38.55
C LYS A 705 9.30 -11.33 38.01
N LEU A 706 8.69 -11.60 36.86
CA LEU A 706 7.61 -10.79 36.33
C LEU A 706 6.37 -10.98 37.22
N VAL A 707 5.88 -9.88 37.78
CA VAL A 707 4.71 -9.83 38.67
C VAL A 707 3.46 -9.43 37.89
N GLU A 708 3.61 -8.47 36.98
CA GLU A 708 2.50 -7.97 36.18
C GLU A 708 2.96 -7.72 34.75
N TYR A 709 2.17 -8.22 33.80
CA TYR A 709 2.37 -8.03 32.38
C TYR A 709 1.24 -7.17 31.79
N LYS A 710 1.61 -6.04 31.20
CA LYS A 710 0.81 -5.28 30.25
C LYS A 710 1.69 -4.87 29.08
N PRO A 711 1.17 -4.78 27.85
CA PRO A 711 1.97 -4.40 26.68
C PRO A 711 2.73 -3.08 26.85
N ASN A 712 2.18 -2.12 27.59
CA ASN A 712 2.79 -0.81 27.87
C ASN A 712 3.41 -0.67 29.28
N HIS A 713 3.30 -1.69 30.14
CA HIS A 713 3.79 -1.63 31.52
C HIS A 713 4.13 -3.02 32.06
N LEU A 714 5.40 -3.23 32.38
CA LEU A 714 5.91 -4.46 32.98
C LEU A 714 6.37 -4.18 34.40
N THR A 715 5.98 -5.02 35.36
CA THR A 715 6.43 -4.93 36.75
C THR A 715 7.16 -6.20 37.15
N TYR A 716 8.38 -6.06 37.66
CA TYR A 716 9.19 -7.15 38.19
C TYR A 716 9.47 -6.92 39.67
N SER A 717 9.60 -8.02 40.40
CA SER A 717 10.15 -8.04 41.76
C SER A 717 11.50 -8.72 41.71
N SER A 718 12.54 -8.04 42.21
CA SER A 718 13.88 -8.61 42.37
C SER A 718 14.25 -8.77 43.84
N ASN A 719 15.12 -9.73 44.11
CA ASN A 719 15.80 -9.95 45.37
C ASN A 719 17.21 -10.45 45.07
N ASN A 720 18.23 -9.67 45.40
CA ASN A 720 19.64 -10.07 45.27
C ASN A 720 20.45 -9.49 46.43
N ALA A 721 21.31 -10.28 47.07
CA ALA A 721 22.14 -9.80 48.16
C ALA A 721 23.28 -8.87 47.69
N ASN A 722 23.62 -8.91 46.40
CA ASN A 722 24.69 -8.11 45.80
C ASN A 722 24.11 -7.22 44.67
N PRO A 723 24.81 -6.15 44.28
CA PRO A 723 24.52 -5.47 43.01
C PRO A 723 24.67 -6.45 41.85
N GLY A 724 23.83 -6.32 40.83
CA GLY A 724 23.87 -7.22 39.69
C GLY A 724 23.19 -6.66 38.45
N ILE A 725 23.47 -7.29 37.32
CA ILE A 725 22.80 -7.01 36.05
C ILE A 725 21.69 -8.03 35.85
N ALA A 726 20.46 -7.55 35.67
CA ALA A 726 19.38 -8.38 35.18
C ALA A 726 19.21 -8.20 33.68
N VAL A 727 19.10 -9.31 32.96
CA VAL A 727 18.68 -9.37 31.57
C VAL A 727 17.18 -9.64 31.54
N PHE A 728 16.46 -8.88 30.70
CA PHE A 728 15.03 -9.00 30.48
C PHE A 728 14.81 -9.59 29.09
N SER A 729 13.97 -10.61 29.00
CA SER A 729 13.59 -11.23 27.73
C SER A 729 12.60 -10.34 26.96
N GLU A 730 12.92 -9.07 26.78
CA GLU A 730 12.10 -8.05 26.14
C GLU A 730 12.93 -7.32 25.10
N MET A 731 12.36 -7.08 23.91
CA MET A 731 13.09 -6.45 22.81
C MET A 731 13.54 -5.03 23.19
N TYR A 732 14.84 -4.74 23.10
CA TYR A 732 15.38 -3.40 23.27
C TYR A 732 14.91 -2.50 22.13
N TYR A 733 14.21 -1.43 22.51
CA TYR A 733 13.84 -0.37 21.60
C TYR A 733 14.36 0.94 22.19
N PRO A 734 15.23 1.68 21.48
CA PRO A 734 15.97 2.81 22.04
C PRO A 734 15.09 4.01 22.43
N HIS A 735 13.80 3.98 22.11
CA HIS A 735 12.88 5.08 22.33
C HIS A 735 11.65 4.62 23.12
N GLY A 736 11.16 5.46 24.03
CA GLY A 736 9.88 5.27 24.71
C GLY A 736 9.89 4.37 25.95
N TRP A 737 10.74 3.35 26.05
CA TRP A 737 10.81 2.55 27.28
C TRP A 737 11.59 3.28 28.38
N ASN A 738 10.95 3.47 29.54
CA ASN A 738 11.56 4.02 30.75
C ASN A 738 11.60 2.95 31.83
N ALA A 739 12.78 2.73 32.43
CA ALA A 739 12.98 1.80 33.53
C ALA A 739 13.01 2.55 34.87
N TYR A 740 12.32 2.02 35.87
CA TYR A 740 12.27 2.60 37.21
C TYR A 740 12.64 1.54 38.25
N ILE A 741 13.50 1.89 39.21
CA ILE A 741 13.79 1.09 40.40
C ILE A 741 13.24 1.83 41.61
N ASP A 742 12.26 1.23 42.28
CA ASP A 742 11.53 1.82 43.42
C ASP A 742 11.01 3.24 43.12
N GLY A 743 10.52 3.44 41.89
CA GLY A 743 9.99 4.72 41.40
C GLY A 743 11.03 5.71 40.85
N ASN A 744 12.33 5.41 40.97
CA ASN A 744 13.40 6.27 40.45
C ASN A 744 13.80 5.84 39.04
N LEU A 745 13.83 6.81 38.10
CA LEU A 745 14.24 6.55 36.71
C LEU A 745 15.70 6.07 36.65
N LYS A 746 15.92 5.00 35.88
CA LYS A 746 17.24 4.39 35.65
C LYS A 746 17.43 4.11 34.15
N GLU A 747 18.67 4.27 33.70
CA GLU A 747 19.04 3.91 32.33
C GLU A 747 19.13 2.38 32.21
N HIS A 748 18.63 1.86 31.10
CA HIS A 748 18.75 0.47 30.69
C HIS A 748 19.47 0.44 29.33
N PHE A 749 20.05 -0.71 28.98
CA PHE A 749 20.88 -0.82 27.78
C PHE A 749 20.63 -2.12 27.02
N GLU A 750 21.14 -2.20 25.78
CA GLU A 750 21.02 -3.35 24.91
C GLU A 750 22.07 -4.42 25.26
N VAL A 751 21.63 -5.68 25.33
CA VAL A 751 22.48 -6.85 25.50
C VAL A 751 21.97 -8.00 24.63
N ASN A 752 22.85 -8.96 24.36
CA ASN A 752 22.54 -10.13 23.55
C ASN A 752 21.86 -9.75 22.24
N TYR A 753 22.35 -8.66 21.63
CA TYR A 753 21.91 -8.11 20.35
C TYR A 753 20.50 -7.49 20.31
N VAL A 754 19.54 -7.98 21.09
CA VAL A 754 18.14 -7.52 21.02
C VAL A 754 17.46 -7.36 22.37
N LEU A 755 18.08 -7.75 23.48
CA LEU A 755 17.44 -7.77 24.80
C LEU A 755 17.81 -6.55 25.62
N ARG A 756 17.05 -6.28 26.67
CA ARG A 756 17.32 -5.19 27.61
C ARG A 756 18.07 -5.71 28.83
N ALA A 757 18.97 -4.89 29.38
CA ALA A 757 19.59 -5.10 30.68
C ALA A 757 19.47 -3.87 31.57
N LEU A 758 19.43 -4.11 32.89
CA LEU A 758 19.38 -3.07 33.92
C LEU A 758 20.31 -3.43 35.08
N GLU A 759 21.08 -2.44 35.54
CA GLU A 759 21.85 -2.54 36.78
C GLU A 759 20.94 -2.31 37.99
N ILE A 760 20.90 -3.29 38.87
CA ILE A 760 20.02 -3.31 40.04
C ILE A 760 20.90 -3.33 41.30
N PRO A 761 20.68 -2.40 42.24
CA PRO A 761 21.38 -2.40 43.53
C PRO A 761 21.11 -3.67 44.35
N ALA A 762 21.95 -3.89 45.36
CA ALA A 762 21.72 -4.95 46.34
C ALA A 762 20.42 -4.68 47.14
N GLY A 763 19.60 -5.72 47.30
CA GLY A 763 18.39 -5.71 48.10
C GLY A 763 17.18 -6.27 47.36
N LYS A 764 16.00 -5.93 47.90
CA LYS A 764 14.71 -6.19 47.26
C LYS A 764 14.24 -4.93 46.57
N HIS A 765 13.92 -5.03 45.29
CA HIS A 765 13.50 -3.87 44.51
C HIS A 765 12.26 -4.19 43.67
N LYS A 766 11.42 -3.16 43.49
CA LYS A 766 10.39 -3.15 42.47
C LYS A 766 10.96 -2.48 41.23
N ILE A 767 10.92 -3.20 40.11
CA ILE A 767 11.38 -2.71 38.81
C ILE A 767 10.18 -2.53 37.90
N GLU A 768 10.05 -1.37 37.28
CA GLU A 768 8.95 -1.08 36.36
C GLU A 768 9.52 -0.62 35.01
N PHE A 769 9.08 -1.23 33.93
CA PHE A 769 9.26 -0.70 32.58
C PHE A 769 7.94 -0.11 32.10
N LYS A 770 7.95 1.15 31.66
CA LYS A 770 6.77 1.83 31.11
C LYS A 770 7.06 2.33 29.71
N PHE A 771 6.15 2.10 28.77
CA PHE A 771 6.29 2.60 27.40
C PHE A 771 5.63 3.98 27.27
N GLU A 772 6.43 5.03 27.33
CA GLU A 772 6.02 6.43 27.40
C GLU A 772 6.65 7.25 26.25
N PRO A 773 6.30 6.97 24.98
CA PRO A 773 6.93 7.59 23.83
C PRO A 773 6.62 9.10 23.74
N SER A 774 7.63 9.93 24.03
CA SER A 774 7.54 11.39 24.03
C SER A 774 7.11 11.97 22.68
N LEU A 775 7.48 11.27 21.59
CA LEU A 775 7.16 11.59 20.21
C LEU A 775 5.65 11.64 19.94
N ILE A 776 4.85 10.78 20.59
CA ILE A 776 3.39 10.77 20.44
C ILE A 776 2.79 12.07 20.97
N ARG A 777 3.29 12.56 22.11
CA ARG A 777 2.83 13.82 22.71
C ARG A 777 3.22 15.04 21.87
N VAL A 778 4.47 15.11 21.41
CA VAL A 778 4.96 16.22 20.57
C VAL A 778 4.23 16.25 19.23
N GLY A 779 4.13 15.10 18.55
CA GLY A 779 3.40 14.96 17.31
C GLY A 779 1.93 15.34 17.46
N GLY A 780 1.27 14.88 18.54
CA GLY A 780 -0.13 15.18 18.82
C GLY A 780 -0.41 16.68 18.92
N ASN A 781 0.47 17.43 19.58
CA ASN A 781 0.35 18.89 19.70
C ASN A 781 0.47 19.60 18.33
N ILE A 782 1.39 19.16 17.48
CA ILE A 782 1.57 19.70 16.12
C ILE A 782 0.35 19.38 15.24
N THR A 783 -0.13 18.14 15.30
CA THR A 783 -1.34 17.70 14.59
C THR A 783 -2.57 18.49 15.05
N MET A 784 -2.71 18.75 16.35
CA MET A 784 -3.80 19.58 16.87
C MET A 784 -3.72 21.02 16.37
N ALA A 785 -2.54 21.66 16.48
CA ALA A 785 -2.35 23.05 16.05
C ALA A 785 -2.63 23.24 14.55
N SER A 786 -2.10 22.35 13.70
CA SER A 786 -2.34 22.38 12.25
C SER A 786 -3.81 22.15 11.90
N SER A 787 -4.49 21.23 12.59
CA SER A 787 -5.92 20.99 12.40
C SER A 787 -6.78 22.20 12.79
N ILE A 788 -6.44 22.90 13.89
CA ILE A 788 -7.11 24.14 14.29
C ILE A 788 -6.95 25.20 13.21
N ILE A 789 -5.74 25.38 12.66
CA ILE A 789 -5.49 26.33 11.57
C ILE A 789 -6.36 25.99 10.34
N LEU A 790 -6.44 24.71 9.94
CA LEU A 790 -7.28 24.30 8.82
C LEU A 790 -8.75 24.64 9.03
N VAL A 791 -9.28 24.38 10.23
CA VAL A 791 -10.66 24.69 10.60
C VAL A 791 -10.91 26.20 10.58
N LEU A 792 -10.00 27.00 11.13
CA LEU A 792 -10.10 28.46 11.12
C LEU A 792 -10.09 29.02 9.68
N VAL A 793 -9.21 28.53 8.81
CA VAL A 793 -9.17 28.96 7.40
C VAL A 793 -10.44 28.53 6.67
N PHE A 794 -11.01 27.36 7.00
CA PHE A 794 -12.26 26.89 6.43
C PHE A 794 -13.43 27.80 6.80
N PHE A 795 -13.61 28.12 8.09
CA PHE A 795 -14.68 29.02 8.55
C PHE A 795 -14.48 30.45 8.05
N PHE A 796 -13.24 30.94 8.02
CA PHE A 796 -12.91 32.21 7.37
C PHE A 796 -13.34 32.19 5.89
N GLY A 797 -13.09 31.08 5.20
CA GLY A 797 -13.44 30.93 3.80
C GLY A 797 -14.95 30.93 3.54
N ILE A 798 -15.72 30.28 4.40
CA ILE A 798 -17.19 30.35 4.40
C ILE A 798 -17.65 31.78 4.65
N GLY A 799 -17.17 32.43 5.71
CA GLY A 799 -17.54 33.81 6.06
C GLY A 799 -17.23 34.80 4.94
N HIS A 800 -16.05 34.69 4.33
CA HIS A 800 -15.67 35.49 3.16
C HIS A 800 -16.58 35.22 1.95
N ALA A 801 -16.95 33.96 1.68
CA ALA A 801 -17.86 33.63 0.59
C ALA A 801 -19.26 34.24 0.77
N PHE A 802 -19.79 34.20 2.00
CA PHE A 802 -21.07 34.86 2.34
C PHE A 802 -20.99 36.39 2.26
N TRP A 803 -19.88 36.99 2.69
CA TRP A 803 -19.69 38.44 2.61
C TRP A 803 -19.61 38.93 1.15
N VAL A 804 -18.87 38.23 0.30
CA VAL A 804 -18.75 38.56 -1.13
C VAL A 804 -20.08 38.34 -1.87
N SER A 805 -20.88 37.34 -1.51
CA SER A 805 -22.19 37.12 -2.16
C SER A 805 -23.20 38.21 -1.82
N ARG A 806 -23.18 38.77 -0.61
CA ARG A 806 -24.02 39.94 -0.23
C ARG A 806 -23.66 41.23 -0.96
N LYS A 807 -22.41 41.37 -1.41
CA LYS A 807 -21.92 42.59 -2.11
C LYS A 807 -22.16 42.59 -3.62
N LYS A 808 -22.63 41.50 -4.22
CA LYS A 808 -23.04 41.51 -5.62
C LYS A 808 -24.48 42.03 -5.68
N PRO A 809 -24.75 43.17 -6.33
CA PRO A 809 -26.11 43.56 -6.63
C PRO A 809 -26.74 42.41 -7.42
N THR A 810 -27.93 41.99 -7.02
CA THR A 810 -28.83 41.24 -7.90
C THR A 810 -29.13 42.13 -9.10
N ALA A 811 -28.40 41.88 -10.19
CA ALA A 811 -28.65 42.45 -11.51
C ALA A 811 -29.13 41.32 -12.42
#